data_AF-A0A968T8Z6-F1
#
_entry.id   AF-A0A968T8Z6-F1
#
_cell.length_a   1.000
_cell.length_b   1.000
_cell.length_c   1.000
_cell.angle_alpha   90.00
_cell.angle_beta   90.00
_cell.angle_gamma   90.00
#
_symmetry.space_group_name_H-M   'P 1'
#
loop_
_entity.id
_entity.type
_entity.pdbx_description
1 polymer ?
#
loop_
_entity_poly.entity_id
_entity_poly.type
_entity_poly.pdbx_seq_one_letter_code
_entity_poly.pdbx_strand_id
1 'polypeptide(L)'
;MSIKASGGSSVARPQLYQTVPTVAIAQAEQQDRFPDIRELGELKSFFESGGQRLGIAQVITDNSDLIVSRAANRIFTGGSPMAFLEKPPEVAMEQDVQPAAIGAGKSMLEGMALGTVTYAESGGGGILESIRSVFLSTGNKIDIPPGFRPINIARYGPSNMQKSLRDLSWMLRYVTYAIVAGDPNIITVNVRGLREVIENACSSAATIVALQEMRVAARKYFTQDEAALEIVTDYFDILINEFKAPTPSNKLRQRPSDDQQGLQLPQSYFNAAERRQKFAMKPGLSTLEKLAAVKAAYRQVFERDISRAYSQSISYLESQVKNGDISMKEFVRRLAKSPLYRQQFFEPFINSRALELAFRHILGRGPSSREEVQEYFAIISSGGLAALVDALVDSQEYADYFGEETVPYLRGLGQEAQECRNWGMQQDLFNYSAPFRKVPQFITTFAKYNQPLPDQHVYGAGNDPLEIQFGAIFPKETRNPNTRPAPFSKDTRRILIHRGTPTSNQTGNPKARGEFPNSLGPKVFRLDQLPGGSNGASVKYSESSTQKLITACYRQVFGREVYSGQRLSVAETKLENGDITVREFVKMLAKSDVFRNLYWSSMYVCKAVEYIHRRLLGRPTYGRQEINRYFDICAKQGFYALVDAIIDSAEYTEVFGEDTVPYERYLTPAGMQLRMARPGALKPDYGTKVEVSETPRFVELGQVSGVRTEPDIQARISQGVTAQRQQTKVFKLIDLSDKVALKQAIAAAYRQVFERDLAPYIVQAQFTALESKLGNGEINVKEFIEGLGISELYIKEFYTPYPNTKVIELGTKHFLGRAPLNQKEIQTYNQILASEGIRAFIGAMVNGMEYLQVFGEDTVPYRRYPTLPAANFPNTERLYNKLTKQDRELVVPSFEPVVRR
;
A
#
# COMPACT_ATOMS: atom_id res chain seq x y z
N MET A 1 21.90 -10.85 4.70
CA MET A 1 20.53 -10.38 4.42
C MET A 1 19.68 -10.53 5.67
N SER A 2 19.08 -9.45 6.19
CA SER A 2 18.09 -9.57 7.26
C SER A 2 16.73 -9.92 6.67
N ILE A 3 16.05 -10.93 7.24
CA ILE A 3 14.68 -11.29 6.86
C ILE A 3 13.75 -10.21 7.44
N LYS A 4 12.93 -9.59 6.60
CA LYS A 4 12.09 -8.43 6.99
C LYS A 4 10.59 -8.74 7.05
N ALA A 5 10.18 -9.88 6.51
CA ALA A 5 8.79 -10.32 6.48
C ALA A 5 8.72 -11.84 6.65
N SER A 6 7.53 -12.33 7.03
CA SER A 6 7.26 -13.76 7.15
C SER A 6 5.84 -14.04 6.63
N GLY A 7 5.69 -15.14 5.91
CA GLY A 7 4.38 -15.70 5.56
C GLY A 7 3.71 -16.44 6.72
N GLY A 8 4.37 -16.54 7.88
CA GLY A 8 3.98 -17.40 9.00
C GLY A 8 4.63 -18.78 8.93
N SER A 9 4.71 -19.45 10.07
CA SER A 9 5.12 -20.85 10.18
C SER A 9 3.91 -21.69 10.57
N SER A 10 3.39 -22.47 9.63
CA SER A 10 2.38 -23.49 9.93
C SER A 10 3.07 -24.70 10.55
N VAL A 11 2.42 -25.34 11.54
CA VAL A 11 2.90 -26.62 12.08
C VAL A 11 2.65 -27.70 11.03
N ALA A 12 3.69 -28.05 10.27
CA ALA A 12 3.65 -29.16 9.34
C ALA A 12 4.39 -30.35 9.96
N ARG A 13 3.70 -31.48 10.11
CA ARG A 13 4.31 -32.74 10.57
C ARG A 13 4.57 -33.60 9.33
N PRO A 14 5.83 -33.85 8.95
CA PRO A 14 6.10 -34.74 7.83
C PRO A 14 5.64 -36.15 8.17
N GLN A 15 4.99 -36.82 7.22
CA GLN A 15 4.64 -38.22 7.38
C GLN A 15 5.93 -39.04 7.36
N LEU A 16 6.12 -39.87 8.39
CA LEU A 16 7.34 -40.67 8.54
C LEU A 16 7.21 -42.04 7.88
N TYR A 17 6.04 -42.66 8.01
CA TYR A 17 5.71 -43.98 7.48
C TYR A 17 4.20 -44.16 7.40
N GLN A 18 3.77 -45.27 6.80
CA GLN A 18 2.36 -45.65 6.70
C GLN A 18 2.10 -46.89 7.56
N THR A 19 0.86 -47.00 8.03
CA THR A 19 0.29 -48.18 8.70
C THR A 19 -0.99 -48.59 7.98
N VAL A 20 -1.37 -49.87 8.08
CA VAL A 20 -2.60 -50.36 7.44
C VAL A 20 -3.83 -49.52 7.85
N PRO A 21 -4.06 -49.21 9.14
CA PRO A 21 -5.20 -48.37 9.52
C PRO A 21 -5.15 -46.97 8.95
N THR A 22 -3.96 -46.33 8.97
CA THR A 22 -3.83 -44.96 8.44
C THR A 22 -4.10 -44.91 6.94
N VAL A 23 -3.68 -45.92 6.18
CA VAL A 23 -3.89 -45.94 4.72
C VAL A 23 -5.37 -46.18 4.40
N ALA A 24 -6.01 -47.17 5.03
CA ALA A 24 -7.42 -47.48 4.79
C ALA A 24 -8.34 -46.28 5.14
N ILE A 25 -8.09 -45.61 6.27
CA ILE A 25 -8.86 -44.43 6.68
C ILE A 25 -8.59 -43.24 5.76
N ALA A 26 -7.32 -42.98 5.42
CA ALA A 26 -6.95 -41.87 4.55
C ALA A 26 -7.55 -42.00 3.14
N GLN A 27 -7.67 -43.21 2.59
CA GLN A 27 -8.30 -43.42 1.28
C GLN A 27 -9.78 -43.04 1.28
N ALA A 28 -10.53 -43.37 2.34
CA ALA A 28 -11.92 -42.96 2.49
C ALA A 28 -12.05 -41.46 2.72
N GLU A 29 -11.19 -40.88 3.57
CA GLU A 29 -11.15 -39.44 3.86
C GLU A 29 -10.86 -38.60 2.61
N GLN A 30 -9.85 -38.97 1.82
CA GLN A 30 -9.50 -38.30 0.56
C GLN A 30 -10.64 -38.31 -0.47
N GLN A 31 -11.64 -39.17 -0.31
CA GLN A 31 -12.81 -39.31 -1.19
C GLN A 31 -14.10 -38.69 -0.61
N ASP A 32 -14.07 -38.08 0.58
CA ASP A 32 -15.23 -37.60 1.33
C ASP A 32 -16.32 -38.69 1.52
N ARG A 33 -15.89 -39.95 1.62
CA ARG A 33 -16.77 -41.10 1.77
C ARG A 33 -16.62 -41.71 3.16
N PHE A 34 -17.67 -42.41 3.58
CA PHE A 34 -17.53 -43.34 4.69
C PHE A 34 -16.72 -44.56 4.24
N PRO A 35 -15.93 -45.18 5.13
CA PRO A 35 -15.25 -46.43 4.84
C PRO A 35 -16.22 -47.48 4.32
N ASP A 36 -15.87 -48.14 3.21
CA ASP A 36 -16.71 -49.18 2.61
C ASP A 36 -16.49 -50.51 3.34
N ILE A 37 -17.39 -51.48 3.13
CA ILE A 37 -17.35 -52.79 3.78
C ILE A 37 -16.00 -53.49 3.58
N ARG A 38 -15.36 -53.29 2.41
CA ARG A 38 -14.02 -53.83 2.12
C ARG A 38 -12.93 -53.23 3.00
N GLU A 39 -12.89 -51.91 3.15
CA GLU A 39 -11.91 -51.22 4.01
C GLU A 39 -12.16 -51.52 5.48
N LEU A 40 -13.43 -51.60 5.90
CA LEU A 40 -13.79 -52.04 7.25
C LEU A 40 -13.37 -53.50 7.50
N GLY A 41 -13.48 -54.36 6.49
CA GLY A 41 -12.98 -55.73 6.52
C GLY A 41 -11.46 -55.81 6.67
N GLU A 42 -10.72 -54.96 5.94
CA GLU A 42 -9.25 -54.85 6.05
C GLU A 42 -8.83 -54.38 7.45
N LEU A 43 -9.49 -53.34 7.99
CA LEU A 43 -9.27 -52.87 9.35
C LEU A 43 -9.57 -53.97 10.38
N LYS A 44 -10.69 -54.68 10.22
CA LYS A 44 -11.08 -55.79 11.09
C LYS A 44 -10.01 -56.89 11.09
N SER A 45 -9.58 -57.34 9.92
CA SER A 45 -8.54 -58.36 9.77
C SER A 45 -7.21 -57.91 10.40
N PHE A 46 -6.82 -56.64 10.23
CA PHE A 46 -5.63 -56.08 10.86
C PHE A 46 -5.73 -56.15 12.39
N PHE A 47 -6.82 -55.66 12.99
CA PHE A 47 -6.99 -55.65 14.45
C PHE A 47 -7.15 -57.06 15.05
N GLU A 48 -7.80 -57.99 14.36
CA GLU A 48 -7.89 -59.40 14.77
C GLU A 48 -6.50 -60.07 14.82
N SER A 49 -5.62 -59.73 13.87
CA SER A 49 -4.23 -60.22 13.86
C SER A 49 -3.28 -59.49 14.84
N GLY A 50 -3.78 -58.51 15.60
CA GLY A 50 -2.96 -57.65 16.46
C GLY A 50 -2.26 -58.41 17.60
N GLY A 51 -2.95 -59.36 18.23
CA GLY A 51 -2.37 -60.17 19.31
C GLY A 51 -1.15 -60.99 18.85
N GLN A 52 -1.23 -61.58 17.65
CA GLN A 52 -0.13 -62.34 17.06
C GLN A 52 1.05 -61.43 16.73
N ARG A 53 0.83 -60.27 16.11
CA ARG A 53 1.89 -59.30 15.77
C ARG A 53 2.63 -58.78 17.00
N LEU A 54 1.90 -58.49 18.08
CA LEU A 54 2.49 -58.06 19.35
C LEU A 54 3.30 -59.20 19.98
N GLY A 55 2.79 -60.44 19.95
CA GLY A 55 3.53 -61.61 20.41
C GLY A 55 4.85 -61.82 19.67
N ILE A 56 4.82 -61.69 18.33
CA ILE A 56 6.03 -61.75 17.49
C ILE A 56 7.03 -60.66 17.87
N ALA A 57 6.57 -59.41 17.97
CA ALA A 57 7.42 -58.28 18.31
C ALA A 57 8.03 -58.42 19.71
N GLN A 58 7.27 -58.92 20.69
CA GLN A 58 7.75 -59.19 22.04
C GLN A 58 8.85 -60.26 22.03
N VAL A 59 8.63 -61.41 21.38
CA VAL A 59 9.63 -62.49 21.31
C VAL A 59 10.92 -62.02 20.63
N ILE A 60 10.84 -61.23 19.56
CA ILE A 60 12.03 -60.68 18.89
C ILE A 60 12.75 -59.65 19.79
N THR A 61 12.00 -58.84 20.54
CA THR A 61 12.55 -57.82 21.43
C THR A 61 13.24 -58.46 22.64
N ASP A 62 12.60 -59.43 23.28
CA ASP A 62 13.15 -60.17 24.43
C ASP A 62 14.45 -60.91 24.08
N ASN A 63 14.59 -61.33 22.80
CA ASN A 63 15.75 -62.06 22.29
C ASN A 63 16.68 -61.19 21.41
N SER A 64 16.56 -59.86 21.45
CA SER A 64 17.28 -58.98 20.52
C SER A 64 18.80 -59.09 20.63
N ASP A 65 19.33 -59.19 21.86
CA ASP A 65 20.77 -59.28 22.12
C ASP A 65 21.35 -60.59 21.57
N LEU A 66 20.59 -61.69 21.64
CA LEU A 66 20.96 -63.00 21.08
C LEU A 66 20.92 -63.00 19.55
N ILE A 67 19.91 -62.35 18.95
CA ILE A 67 19.79 -62.25 17.49
C ILE A 67 20.92 -61.39 16.91
N VAL A 68 21.20 -60.23 17.52
CA VAL A 68 22.26 -59.32 17.07
C VAL A 68 23.65 -59.92 17.32
N SER A 69 23.88 -60.58 18.45
CA SER A 69 25.16 -61.25 18.74
C SER A 69 25.49 -62.36 17.74
N ARG A 70 24.52 -63.19 17.35
CA ARG A 70 24.72 -64.22 16.30
C ARG A 70 25.13 -63.60 14.97
N ALA A 71 24.43 -62.55 14.54
CA ALA A 71 24.73 -61.86 13.30
C ALA A 71 26.11 -61.18 13.34
N ALA A 72 26.44 -60.50 14.45
CA ALA A 72 27.72 -59.83 14.63
C ALA A 72 28.89 -60.83 14.63
N ASN A 73 28.77 -61.96 15.31
CA ASN A 73 29.80 -63.02 15.34
C ASN A 73 30.03 -63.66 13.97
N ARG A 74 29.06 -63.58 13.05
CA ARG A 74 29.22 -64.11 11.68
C ARG A 74 30.06 -63.18 10.79
N ILE A 75 30.05 -61.87 11.06
CA ILE A 75 30.70 -60.86 10.21
C ILE A 75 31.96 -60.24 10.84
N PHE A 76 32.14 -60.34 12.16
CA PHE A 76 33.29 -59.80 12.88
C PHE A 76 34.21 -60.91 13.41
N THR A 77 35.51 -60.64 13.45
CA THR A 77 36.55 -61.56 13.96
C THR A 77 37.56 -60.83 14.84
N GLY A 78 38.18 -61.54 15.79
CA GLY A 78 39.28 -61.03 16.62
C GLY A 78 38.86 -60.28 17.89
N GLY A 79 37.74 -60.66 18.53
CA GLY A 79 37.24 -60.09 19.79
C GLY A 79 35.73 -60.35 19.97
N SER A 80 35.14 -59.90 21.10
CA SER A 80 33.69 -59.96 21.34
C SER A 80 33.01 -58.70 20.80
N PRO A 81 32.17 -58.79 19.73
CA PRO A 81 31.49 -57.62 19.18
C PRO A 81 30.53 -56.97 20.18
N MET A 82 29.83 -57.76 20.99
CA MET A 82 28.79 -57.26 21.92
C MET A 82 29.29 -56.27 22.97
N ALA A 83 30.60 -56.20 23.23
CA ALA A 83 31.19 -55.18 24.09
C ALA A 83 30.98 -53.73 23.57
N PHE A 84 30.66 -53.56 22.29
CA PHE A 84 30.45 -52.26 21.65
C PHE A 84 28.96 -51.91 21.42
N LEU A 85 28.02 -52.72 21.91
CA LEU A 85 26.59 -52.43 21.77
C LEU A 85 26.16 -51.35 22.77
N GLU A 86 25.76 -50.18 22.28
CA GLU A 86 25.17 -49.14 23.11
C GLU A 86 23.69 -49.44 23.35
N LYS A 87 23.32 -49.71 24.61
CA LYS A 87 21.91 -49.83 25.00
C LYS A 87 21.26 -48.43 25.02
N PRO A 88 20.04 -48.26 24.49
CA PRO A 88 19.34 -47.00 24.66
C PRO A 88 19.15 -46.71 26.16
N PRO A 89 19.20 -45.44 26.61
CA PRO A 89 18.90 -45.10 28.00
C PRO A 89 17.47 -45.56 28.31
N GLU A 90 17.31 -46.38 29.35
CA GLU A 90 16.00 -46.78 29.85
C GLU A 90 15.23 -45.51 30.21
N VAL A 91 14.15 -45.24 29.49
CA VAL A 91 13.20 -44.21 29.88
C VAL A 91 12.54 -44.74 31.14
N ALA A 92 12.85 -44.12 32.28
CA ALA A 92 12.20 -44.41 33.56
C ALA A 92 10.68 -44.26 33.39
N MET A 93 10.00 -45.38 33.16
CA MET A 93 8.56 -45.46 33.30
C MET A 93 8.27 -45.53 34.80
N GLU A 94 7.67 -44.47 35.33
CA GLU A 94 7.05 -44.50 36.65
C GLU A 94 5.98 -45.59 36.67
N GLN A 95 6.32 -46.75 37.24
CA GLN A 95 5.34 -47.70 37.74
C GLN A 95 5.59 -47.91 39.23
N ASP A 96 4.55 -47.64 40.01
CA ASP A 96 4.41 -47.97 41.41
C ASP A 96 4.84 -49.43 41.70
N VAL A 97 5.58 -49.63 42.79
CA VAL A 97 5.30 -50.54 43.91
C VAL A 97 6.56 -50.74 44.77
N GLN A 98 6.43 -50.38 46.06
CA GLN A 98 7.02 -50.89 47.31
C GLN A 98 8.49 -51.35 47.42
N PRO A 99 9.14 -51.06 48.57
CA PRO A 99 10.53 -51.44 48.82
C PRO A 99 10.63 -52.86 49.37
N ALA A 100 11.58 -53.66 48.87
CA ALA A 100 12.52 -54.44 49.69
C ALA A 100 13.34 -55.47 48.88
N ALA A 101 14.51 -55.75 49.47
CA ALA A 101 15.30 -56.98 49.42
C ALA A 101 16.52 -57.04 48.47
N ILE A 102 17.64 -56.93 49.17
CA ILE A 102 19.03 -57.20 48.86
C ILE A 102 19.24 -58.56 48.16
N GLY A 103 20.07 -58.54 47.10
CA GLY A 103 21.18 -59.49 46.91
C GLY A 103 20.91 -60.87 46.30
N ALA A 104 21.72 -61.16 45.27
CA ALA A 104 22.35 -62.45 44.92
C ALA A 104 21.91 -63.12 43.61
N GLY A 105 22.86 -63.16 42.67
CA GLY A 105 23.23 -64.39 41.96
C GLY A 105 22.44 -64.76 40.70
N LYS A 106 22.70 -64.10 39.57
CA LYS A 106 22.44 -64.66 38.22
C LYS A 106 23.51 -64.35 37.16
N SER A 107 24.76 -64.09 37.54
CA SER A 107 25.80 -63.59 36.61
C SER A 107 26.72 -64.64 35.95
N MET A 108 26.40 -65.94 35.98
CA MET A 108 27.27 -66.98 35.39
C MET A 108 26.63 -67.77 34.24
N LEU A 109 25.32 -68.02 34.32
CA LEU A 109 24.55 -68.70 33.26
C LEU A 109 24.30 -67.80 32.04
N GLU A 110 24.10 -66.50 32.27
CA GLU A 110 23.82 -65.52 31.21
C GLU A 110 25.07 -65.21 30.38
N GLY A 111 26.26 -65.21 31.00
CA GLY A 111 27.56 -65.08 30.31
C GLY A 111 27.95 -66.30 29.45
N MET A 112 27.38 -67.47 29.72
CA MET A 112 27.51 -68.66 28.86
C MET A 112 26.54 -68.63 27.68
N ALA A 113 25.34 -68.08 27.86
CA ALA A 113 24.35 -67.92 26.77
C ALA A 113 24.73 -66.79 25.78
N LEU A 114 25.41 -65.74 26.27
CA LEU A 114 25.85 -64.57 25.49
C LEU A 114 27.22 -64.73 24.79
N GLY A 115 27.85 -65.91 24.89
CA GLY A 115 29.12 -66.19 24.18
C GLY A 115 30.29 -65.29 24.61
N THR A 116 30.29 -64.77 25.83
CA THR A 116 31.31 -63.83 26.33
C THR A 116 32.58 -64.50 26.88
N VAL A 117 32.70 -65.83 26.80
CA VAL A 117 33.89 -66.56 27.26
C VAL A 117 34.42 -67.47 26.15
N THR A 118 35.40 -66.98 25.39
CA THR A 118 36.29 -67.85 24.62
C THR A 118 37.43 -68.29 25.54
N TYR A 119 37.36 -69.52 26.06
CA TYR A 119 38.53 -70.17 26.67
C TYR A 119 39.59 -70.37 25.58
N ALA A 120 40.74 -69.73 25.75
CA ALA A 120 41.95 -70.14 25.07
C ALA A 120 42.46 -71.41 25.76
N GLU A 121 42.14 -72.58 25.22
CA GLU A 121 42.83 -73.81 25.58
C GLU A 121 43.93 -74.07 24.53
N SER A 122 45.18 -74.04 25.01
CA SER A 122 46.36 -74.33 24.23
C SER A 122 46.42 -75.81 23.89
N GLY A 123 46.15 -76.15 22.63
CA GLY A 123 46.35 -77.50 22.09
C GLY A 123 46.34 -77.45 20.58
N GLY A 124 47.50 -77.70 19.96
CA GLY A 124 47.69 -77.59 18.52
C GLY A 124 46.81 -78.54 17.71
N GLY A 125 46.20 -78.02 16.65
CA GLY A 125 45.45 -78.84 15.69
C GLY A 125 44.62 -78.02 14.70
N GLY A 126 45.17 -77.75 13.51
CA GLY A 126 44.41 -77.70 12.26
C GLY A 126 43.50 -76.49 11.97
N ILE A 127 44.00 -75.57 11.13
CA ILE A 127 43.26 -74.54 10.37
C ILE A 127 42.02 -75.09 9.62
N LEU A 128 41.92 -76.41 9.47
CA LEU A 128 40.89 -77.12 8.72
C LEU A 128 39.59 -77.35 9.50
N GLU A 129 39.59 -77.30 10.83
CA GLU A 129 38.39 -77.55 11.65
C GLU A 129 37.55 -76.27 11.87
N SER A 130 38.20 -75.11 11.95
CA SER A 130 37.53 -73.80 12.03
C SER A 130 36.74 -73.44 10.76
N ILE A 131 37.09 -74.05 9.62
CA ILE A 131 36.35 -73.92 8.36
C ILE A 131 35.15 -74.89 8.31
N ARG A 132 35.18 -76.02 9.03
CA ARG A 132 34.06 -76.98 9.07
C ARG A 132 32.85 -76.48 9.88
N SER A 133 33.06 -75.73 10.97
CA SER A 133 31.95 -75.13 11.73
C SER A 133 31.23 -74.00 10.97
N VAL A 134 31.89 -73.41 9.96
CA VAL A 134 31.28 -72.43 9.04
C VAL A 134 30.42 -73.11 7.97
N PHE A 135 30.70 -74.38 7.65
CA PHE A 135 30.10 -75.13 6.53
C PHE A 135 29.01 -76.14 6.92
N LEU A 136 28.95 -76.59 8.18
CA LEU A 136 27.98 -77.60 8.64
C LEU A 136 26.84 -76.96 9.45
N SER A 137 25.95 -76.24 8.76
CA SER A 137 24.57 -76.03 9.21
C SER A 137 23.62 -76.46 8.11
N THR A 138 23.30 -77.75 8.13
CA THR A 138 22.32 -78.39 7.26
C THR A 138 20.92 -77.90 7.66
N GLY A 139 20.28 -77.08 6.82
CA GLY A 139 18.85 -76.79 6.94
C GLY A 139 18.36 -75.46 6.38
N ASN A 140 19.18 -74.40 6.32
CA ASN A 140 18.80 -73.11 5.72
C ASN A 140 20.04 -72.45 5.09
N LYS A 141 20.16 -72.46 3.76
CA LYS A 141 21.29 -71.84 3.05
C LYS A 141 21.30 -70.32 3.29
N ILE A 142 22.40 -69.81 3.82
CA ILE A 142 22.75 -68.38 3.81
C ILE A 142 23.53 -68.12 2.52
N ASP A 143 23.02 -67.24 1.65
CA ASP A 143 23.65 -66.94 0.38
C ASP A 143 24.78 -65.91 0.56
N ILE A 144 26.03 -66.41 0.59
CA ILE A 144 27.22 -65.57 0.75
C ILE A 144 27.47 -64.77 -0.55
N PRO A 145 27.38 -63.42 -0.54
CA PRO A 145 27.64 -62.61 -1.72
C PRO A 145 29.13 -62.69 -2.16
N PRO A 146 29.43 -62.58 -3.46
CA PRO A 146 30.81 -62.54 -3.94
C PRO A 146 31.55 -61.34 -3.33
N GLY A 147 32.75 -61.58 -2.79
CA GLY A 147 33.58 -60.54 -2.16
C GLY A 147 33.40 -60.38 -0.64
N PHE A 148 32.59 -61.22 0.03
CA PHE A 148 32.49 -61.23 1.49
C PHE A 148 33.85 -61.54 2.16
N ARG A 149 34.24 -60.69 3.11
CA ARG A 149 35.37 -60.93 4.03
C ARG A 149 34.95 -60.53 5.44
N PRO A 150 35.24 -61.36 6.47
CA PRO A 150 34.97 -60.99 7.84
C PRO A 150 35.80 -59.76 8.25
N ILE A 151 35.19 -58.86 9.00
CA ILE A 151 35.78 -57.60 9.45
C ILE A 151 36.56 -57.87 10.75
N ASN A 152 37.82 -57.43 10.81
CA ASN A 152 38.62 -57.59 12.01
C ASN A 152 38.38 -56.41 12.98
N ILE A 153 37.98 -56.70 14.22
CA ILE A 153 37.58 -55.69 15.21
C ILE A 153 38.72 -54.70 15.51
N ALA A 154 39.96 -55.19 15.64
CA ALA A 154 41.11 -54.35 15.95
C ALA A 154 41.44 -53.34 14.84
N ARG A 155 41.22 -53.73 13.57
CA ARG A 155 41.42 -52.84 12.42
C ARG A 155 40.24 -51.91 12.16
N TYR A 156 39.03 -52.31 12.55
CA TYR A 156 37.81 -51.54 12.31
C TYR A 156 37.65 -50.36 13.27
N GLY A 157 38.12 -50.53 14.50
CA GLY A 157 38.12 -49.51 15.54
C GLY A 157 36.78 -49.39 16.29
N PRO A 158 36.79 -48.87 17.53
CA PRO A 158 35.64 -48.91 18.44
C PRO A 158 34.43 -48.10 17.94
N SER A 159 34.65 -46.90 17.37
CA SER A 159 33.55 -46.05 16.88
C SER A 159 32.81 -46.67 15.69
N ASN A 160 33.50 -47.33 14.78
CA ASN A 160 32.86 -48.00 13.66
C ASN A 160 32.15 -49.28 14.11
N MET A 161 32.74 -50.02 15.07
CA MET A 161 32.07 -51.17 15.70
C MET A 161 30.73 -50.77 16.34
N GLN A 162 30.71 -49.68 17.12
CA GLN A 162 29.49 -49.15 17.73
C GLN A 162 28.43 -48.82 16.67
N LYS A 163 28.80 -48.13 15.58
CA LYS A 163 27.87 -47.82 14.47
C LYS A 163 27.29 -49.09 13.85
N SER A 164 28.13 -50.09 13.54
CA SER A 164 27.67 -51.34 12.93
C SER A 164 26.70 -52.11 13.82
N LEU A 165 26.97 -52.19 15.13
CA LEU A 165 26.05 -52.89 16.05
C LEU A 165 24.76 -52.11 16.29
N ARG A 166 24.85 -50.78 16.39
CA ARG A 166 23.69 -49.90 16.42
C ARG A 166 22.82 -50.09 15.18
N ASP A 167 23.43 -50.16 14.00
CA ASP A 167 22.70 -50.31 12.74
C ASP A 167 22.03 -51.70 12.66
N LEU A 168 22.69 -52.79 13.09
CA LEU A 168 22.04 -54.11 13.22
C LEU A 168 20.85 -54.08 14.20
N SER A 169 21.02 -53.42 15.35
CA SER A 169 19.93 -53.23 16.31
C SER A 169 18.78 -52.40 15.72
N TRP A 170 19.06 -51.32 14.98
CA TRP A 170 18.07 -50.50 14.30
C TRP A 170 17.30 -51.28 13.24
N MET A 171 17.97 -52.11 12.45
CA MET A 171 17.32 -52.96 11.46
C MET A 171 16.35 -53.95 12.12
N LEU A 172 16.74 -54.55 13.25
CA LEU A 172 15.83 -55.42 14.02
C LEU A 172 14.62 -54.65 14.58
N ARG A 173 14.85 -53.42 15.06
CA ARG A 173 13.77 -52.54 15.53
C ARG A 173 12.82 -52.12 14.42
N TYR A 174 13.32 -51.80 13.23
CA TYR A 174 12.46 -51.49 12.08
C TYR A 174 11.63 -52.68 11.65
N VAL A 175 12.15 -53.91 11.72
CA VAL A 175 11.37 -55.13 11.47
C VAL A 175 10.24 -55.28 12.49
N THR A 176 10.53 -55.16 13.79
CA THR A 176 9.48 -55.25 14.83
C THR A 176 8.43 -54.14 14.68
N TYR A 177 8.84 -52.90 14.39
CA TYR A 177 7.91 -51.79 14.15
C TYR A 177 7.06 -52.01 12.90
N ALA A 178 7.64 -52.54 11.81
CA ALA A 178 6.92 -52.82 10.58
C ALA A 178 5.88 -53.94 10.76
N ILE A 179 6.22 -54.99 11.52
CA ILE A 179 5.28 -56.07 11.86
C ILE A 179 4.08 -55.53 12.63
N VAL A 180 4.33 -54.70 13.66
CA VAL A 180 3.27 -54.07 14.48
C VAL A 180 2.44 -53.09 13.66
N ALA A 181 3.06 -52.27 12.81
CA ALA A 181 2.39 -51.32 11.91
C ALA A 181 1.57 -52.01 10.81
N GLY A 182 1.94 -53.25 10.48
CA GLY A 182 1.36 -54.08 9.43
C GLY A 182 1.66 -53.69 8.01
N ASP A 183 2.55 -52.71 7.81
CA ASP A 183 3.00 -52.25 6.50
C ASP A 183 4.54 -52.13 6.52
N PRO A 184 5.25 -52.65 5.51
CA PRO A 184 6.72 -52.57 5.43
C PRO A 184 7.25 -51.16 5.13
N ASN A 185 6.41 -50.13 5.01
CA ASN A 185 6.82 -48.79 4.59
C ASN A 185 8.02 -48.24 5.39
N ILE A 186 8.04 -48.41 6.72
CA ILE A 186 9.18 -48.02 7.59
C ILE A 186 10.50 -48.58 7.05
N ILE A 187 10.51 -49.83 6.61
CA ILE A 187 11.69 -50.49 6.05
C ILE A 187 12.00 -49.89 4.67
N THR A 188 11.01 -49.84 3.79
CA THR A 188 11.21 -49.39 2.40
C THR A 188 11.75 -47.96 2.30
N VAL A 189 11.35 -47.06 3.19
CA VAL A 189 11.77 -45.65 3.16
C VAL A 189 13.15 -45.45 3.76
N ASN A 190 13.47 -46.17 4.84
CA ASN A 190 14.71 -45.95 5.60
C ASN A 190 15.89 -46.81 5.12
N VAL A 191 15.61 -47.95 4.50
CA VAL A 191 16.65 -48.92 4.10
C VAL A 191 17.02 -48.78 2.63
N ARG A 192 16.08 -48.33 1.79
CA ARG A 192 16.34 -48.16 0.37
C ARG A 192 17.39 -47.07 0.13
N GLY A 193 18.43 -47.42 -0.64
CA GLY A 193 19.58 -46.55 -0.91
C GLY A 193 20.60 -46.45 0.22
N LEU A 194 20.34 -47.07 1.38
CA LEU A 194 21.29 -47.11 2.49
C LEU A 194 22.57 -47.86 2.13
N ARG A 195 22.49 -48.85 1.24
CA ARG A 195 23.63 -49.63 0.77
C ARG A 195 24.75 -48.74 0.23
N GLU A 196 24.44 -47.80 -0.65
CA GLU A 196 25.43 -46.91 -1.26
C GLU A 196 26.03 -45.91 -0.25
N VAL A 197 25.24 -45.52 0.75
CA VAL A 197 25.71 -44.67 1.86
C VAL A 197 26.69 -45.44 2.76
N ILE A 198 26.38 -46.70 3.06
CA ILE A 198 27.20 -47.56 3.94
C ILE A 198 28.45 -48.10 3.22
N GLU A 199 28.41 -48.31 1.91
CA GLU A 199 29.51 -48.88 1.12
C GLU A 199 30.81 -48.06 1.20
N ASN A 200 30.71 -46.76 1.52
CA ASN A 200 31.86 -45.89 1.78
C ASN A 200 32.59 -46.19 3.10
N ALA A 201 31.92 -46.84 4.07
CA ALA A 201 32.42 -47.05 5.43
C ALA A 201 32.45 -48.53 5.86
N CYS A 202 31.65 -49.39 5.25
CA CYS A 202 31.53 -50.81 5.58
C CYS A 202 31.24 -51.65 4.32
N SER A 203 31.57 -52.95 4.37
CA SER A 203 31.27 -53.86 3.26
C SER A 203 29.75 -54.09 3.15
N SER A 204 29.20 -53.77 1.98
CA SER A 204 27.80 -54.07 1.61
C SER A 204 27.51 -55.57 1.69
N ALA A 205 28.45 -56.42 1.29
CA ALA A 205 28.38 -57.88 1.41
C ALA A 205 28.29 -58.36 2.86
N ALA A 206 29.07 -57.76 3.78
CA ALA A 206 29.00 -58.10 5.20
C ALA A 206 27.62 -57.77 5.80
N THR A 207 27.05 -56.63 5.43
CA THR A 207 25.71 -56.23 5.89
C THR A 207 24.62 -57.21 5.43
N ILE A 208 24.66 -57.65 4.16
CA ILE A 208 23.70 -58.64 3.64
C ILE A 208 23.79 -59.97 4.40
N VAL A 209 25.00 -60.47 4.66
CA VAL A 209 25.21 -61.70 5.44
C VAL A 209 24.69 -61.55 6.86
N ALA A 210 24.93 -60.40 7.51
CA ALA A 210 24.42 -60.13 8.85
C ALA A 210 22.88 -60.14 8.88
N LEU A 211 22.21 -59.48 7.92
CA LEU A 211 20.75 -59.46 7.83
C LEU A 211 20.16 -60.86 7.56
N GLN A 212 20.80 -61.66 6.71
CA GLN A 212 20.40 -63.06 6.47
C GLN A 212 20.55 -63.92 7.74
N GLU A 213 21.63 -63.73 8.51
CA GLU A 213 21.82 -64.42 9.79
C GLU A 213 20.78 -63.98 10.82
N MET A 214 20.46 -62.68 10.91
CA MET A 214 19.39 -62.17 11.78
C MET A 214 18.04 -62.82 11.44
N ARG A 215 17.71 -62.95 10.15
CA ARG A 215 16.50 -63.66 9.69
C ARG A 215 16.49 -65.11 10.16
N VAL A 216 17.60 -65.84 9.97
CA VAL A 216 17.71 -67.25 10.40
C VAL A 216 17.63 -67.38 11.93
N ALA A 217 18.25 -66.46 12.66
CA ALA A 217 18.20 -66.43 14.12
C ALA A 217 16.79 -66.14 14.65
N ALA A 218 16.08 -65.17 14.06
CA ALA A 218 14.70 -64.84 14.42
C ALA A 218 13.74 -66.00 14.14
N ARG A 219 13.84 -66.65 12.97
CA ARG A 219 12.98 -67.79 12.58
C ARG A 219 13.01 -68.96 13.58
N LYS A 220 14.14 -69.18 14.27
CA LYS A 220 14.29 -70.28 15.25
C LYS A 220 13.33 -70.17 16.45
N TYR A 221 12.89 -68.96 16.77
CA TYR A 221 11.97 -68.72 17.89
C TYR A 221 10.50 -68.97 17.54
N PHE A 222 10.17 -69.16 16.26
CA PHE A 222 8.79 -69.30 15.77
C PHE A 222 8.53 -70.65 15.08
N THR A 223 9.36 -71.67 15.32
CA THR A 223 9.22 -72.99 14.66
C THR A 223 7.90 -73.72 14.99
N GLN A 224 7.21 -73.31 16.05
CA GLN A 224 5.94 -73.89 16.49
C GLN A 224 4.71 -73.12 15.96
N ASP A 225 4.87 -71.89 15.47
CA ASP A 225 3.80 -71.04 14.93
C ASP A 225 4.12 -70.69 13.47
N GLU A 226 3.53 -71.45 12.56
CA GLU A 226 3.77 -71.33 11.11
C GLU A 226 3.38 -69.96 10.57
N ALA A 227 2.27 -69.39 11.05
CA ALA A 227 1.80 -68.08 10.62
C ALA A 227 2.72 -66.94 11.12
N ALA A 228 3.22 -67.04 12.35
CA ALA A 228 4.22 -66.09 12.85
C ALA A 228 5.55 -66.20 12.08
N LEU A 229 5.96 -67.42 11.76
CA LEU A 229 7.19 -67.68 11.00
C LEU A 229 7.13 -67.10 9.58
N GLU A 230 5.97 -67.20 8.91
CA GLU A 230 5.73 -66.59 7.60
C GLU A 230 5.86 -65.06 7.67
N ILE A 231 5.12 -64.40 8.59
CA ILE A 231 5.18 -62.95 8.79
C ILE A 231 6.62 -62.48 9.02
N VAL A 232 7.35 -63.11 9.95
CA VAL A 232 8.73 -62.72 10.24
C VAL A 232 9.61 -62.89 9.00
N THR A 233 9.45 -63.99 8.26
CA THR A 233 10.25 -64.25 7.05
C THR A 233 10.00 -63.18 6.00
N ASP A 234 8.74 -62.82 5.73
CA ASP A 234 8.37 -61.83 4.73
C ASP A 234 8.96 -60.44 5.02
N TYR A 235 8.86 -59.96 6.27
CA TYR A 235 9.41 -58.65 6.64
C TYR A 235 10.95 -58.61 6.56
N PHE A 236 11.64 -59.70 6.93
CA PHE A 236 13.09 -59.80 6.75
C PHE A 236 13.49 -59.89 5.28
N ASP A 237 12.70 -60.56 4.45
CA ASP A 237 12.96 -60.65 3.01
C ASP A 237 12.79 -59.29 2.33
N ILE A 238 11.76 -58.52 2.71
CA ILE A 238 11.59 -57.13 2.26
C ILE A 238 12.79 -56.27 2.69
N LEU A 239 13.23 -56.39 3.95
CA LEU A 239 14.41 -55.68 4.44
C LEU A 239 15.66 -55.97 3.61
N ILE A 240 15.95 -57.24 3.35
CA ILE A 240 17.13 -57.66 2.57
C ILE A 240 17.00 -57.19 1.11
N ASN A 241 15.81 -57.28 0.53
CA ASN A 241 15.57 -56.88 -0.86
C ASN A 241 15.69 -55.36 -1.06
N GLU A 242 15.11 -54.55 -0.17
CA GLU A 242 15.23 -53.08 -0.24
C GLU A 242 16.66 -52.61 0.04
N PHE A 243 17.43 -53.31 0.88
CA PHE A 243 18.86 -53.01 1.06
C PHE A 243 19.68 -53.32 -0.20
N LYS A 244 19.35 -54.41 -0.91
CA LYS A 244 20.03 -54.78 -2.16
C LYS A 244 19.69 -53.82 -3.31
N ALA A 245 18.51 -53.22 -3.29
CA ALA A 245 18.01 -52.33 -4.33
C ALA A 245 18.86 -51.05 -4.47
N PRO A 246 19.03 -50.53 -5.70
CA PRO A 246 19.76 -49.28 -5.93
C PRO A 246 19.02 -48.07 -5.37
N THR A 247 19.76 -46.99 -5.07
CA THR A 247 19.16 -45.73 -4.63
C THR A 247 18.26 -45.16 -5.74
N PRO A 248 17.00 -44.81 -5.43
CA PRO A 248 16.11 -44.21 -6.41
C PRO A 248 16.59 -42.80 -6.79
N SER A 249 16.39 -42.41 -8.04
CA SER A 249 16.72 -41.05 -8.51
C SER A 249 15.86 -39.99 -7.81
N ASN A 250 16.44 -38.81 -7.60
CA ASN A 250 15.71 -37.68 -7.03
C ASN A 250 14.63 -37.18 -7.99
N LYS A 251 13.48 -36.79 -7.44
CA LYS A 251 12.46 -36.07 -8.19
C LYS A 251 12.88 -34.63 -8.41
N LEU A 252 13.14 -34.29 -9.65
CA LEU A 252 13.47 -32.93 -10.06
C LEU A 252 12.19 -32.15 -10.35
N ARG A 253 12.15 -30.91 -9.89
CA ARG A 253 11.09 -29.93 -10.16
C ARG A 253 11.71 -28.80 -10.98
N GLN A 254 11.70 -28.98 -12.30
CA GLN A 254 12.16 -27.96 -13.24
C GLN A 254 11.05 -26.91 -13.45
N ARG A 255 11.45 -25.69 -13.82
CA ARG A 255 10.56 -24.55 -13.96
C ARG A 255 10.77 -23.92 -15.33
N PRO A 256 9.69 -23.52 -16.03
CA PRO A 256 9.80 -22.97 -17.38
C PRO A 256 10.26 -21.51 -17.39
N SER A 257 10.15 -20.80 -16.26
CA SER A 257 10.45 -19.37 -16.15
C SER A 257 11.59 -19.10 -15.17
N ASP A 258 12.36 -18.04 -15.45
CA ASP A 258 13.59 -17.70 -14.72
C ASP A 258 13.35 -17.15 -13.30
N ASP A 259 12.16 -16.60 -13.04
CA ASP A 259 11.74 -16.06 -11.74
C ASP A 259 11.39 -17.17 -10.72
N GLN A 260 11.19 -18.39 -11.22
CA GLN A 260 10.86 -19.57 -10.45
C GLN A 260 12.10 -20.44 -10.22
N GLN A 261 12.34 -20.82 -8.96
CA GLN A 261 13.48 -21.67 -8.64
C GLN A 261 13.20 -23.15 -8.90
N GLY A 262 14.15 -23.84 -9.54
CA GLY A 262 14.16 -25.30 -9.63
C GLY A 262 14.50 -25.95 -8.28
N LEU A 263 13.86 -27.07 -7.96
CA LEU A 263 14.07 -27.80 -6.70
C LEU A 263 14.20 -29.31 -6.93
N GLN A 264 14.66 -30.04 -5.92
CA GLN A 264 14.72 -31.50 -5.95
C GLN A 264 14.21 -32.11 -4.64
N LEU A 265 13.62 -33.31 -4.73
CA LEU A 265 13.14 -34.08 -3.59
C LEU A 265 13.68 -35.52 -3.67
N PRO A 266 14.29 -36.06 -2.60
CA PRO A 266 14.62 -37.47 -2.53
C PRO A 266 13.36 -38.33 -2.67
N GLN A 267 13.41 -39.36 -3.52
CA GLN A 267 12.25 -40.22 -3.77
C GLN A 267 11.77 -40.96 -2.51
N SER A 268 12.68 -41.26 -1.57
CA SER A 268 12.33 -41.85 -0.26
C SER A 268 11.36 -40.96 0.52
N TYR A 269 11.55 -39.64 0.49
CA TYR A 269 10.65 -38.68 1.14
C TYR A 269 9.26 -38.66 0.48
N PHE A 270 9.20 -38.80 -0.85
CA PHE A 270 7.92 -38.92 -1.57
C PHE A 270 7.20 -40.23 -1.24
N ASN A 271 7.92 -41.34 -1.11
CA ASN A 271 7.34 -42.65 -0.80
C ASN A 271 6.82 -42.73 0.65
N ALA A 272 7.47 -42.00 1.58
CA ALA A 272 7.03 -41.88 2.96
C ALA A 272 5.74 -41.05 3.10
N ALA A 273 5.56 -40.07 2.21
CA ALA A 273 4.41 -39.18 2.21
C ALA A 273 3.09 -39.95 2.02
N GLU A 274 1.99 -39.35 2.47
CA GLU A 274 0.65 -39.89 2.28
C GLU A 274 0.37 -40.14 0.78
N ARG A 275 -0.12 -41.34 0.45
CA ARG A 275 -0.52 -41.69 -0.92
C ARG A 275 -1.80 -40.92 -1.28
N ARG A 276 -1.64 -39.78 -1.94
CA ARG A 276 -2.76 -39.06 -2.53
C ARG A 276 -3.18 -39.69 -3.84
N GLN A 277 -4.45 -40.07 -3.92
CA GLN A 277 -5.01 -40.65 -5.14
C GLN A 277 -5.15 -39.58 -6.22
N LYS A 278 -4.81 -39.95 -7.47
CA LYS A 278 -4.97 -39.10 -8.65
C LYS A 278 -6.07 -39.68 -9.52
N PHE A 279 -7.05 -38.86 -9.86
CA PHE A 279 -8.17 -39.24 -10.70
C PHE A 279 -7.88 -38.86 -12.14
N ALA A 280 -7.95 -39.81 -13.05
CA ALA A 280 -7.80 -39.58 -14.48
C ALA A 280 -9.08 -40.01 -15.21
N MET A 281 -9.49 -39.22 -16.20
CA MET A 281 -10.67 -39.47 -17.00
C MET A 281 -10.27 -40.08 -18.34
N LYS A 282 -10.40 -41.40 -18.43
CA LYS A 282 -10.04 -42.18 -19.63
C LYS A 282 -11.28 -42.75 -20.33
N PRO A 283 -11.22 -42.97 -21.65
CA PRO A 283 -12.26 -43.71 -22.35
C PRO A 283 -12.33 -45.14 -21.81
N GLY A 284 -13.55 -45.69 -21.68
CA GLY A 284 -13.77 -47.07 -21.21
C GLY A 284 -13.85 -47.27 -19.68
N LEU A 285 -13.67 -46.22 -18.87
CA LEU A 285 -13.88 -46.31 -17.42
C LEU A 285 -15.33 -46.68 -17.05
N SER A 286 -15.50 -47.38 -15.93
CA SER A 286 -16.81 -47.69 -15.37
C SER A 286 -17.56 -46.41 -14.98
N THR A 287 -18.89 -46.51 -14.87
CA THR A 287 -19.73 -45.36 -14.46
C THR A 287 -19.35 -44.85 -13.07
N LEU A 288 -18.95 -45.74 -12.16
CA LEU A 288 -18.49 -45.40 -10.81
C LEU A 288 -17.17 -44.62 -10.82
N GLU A 289 -16.19 -45.06 -11.60
CA GLU A 289 -14.89 -44.36 -11.73
C GLU A 289 -15.05 -42.98 -12.38
N LYS A 290 -15.87 -42.89 -13.42
CA LYS A 290 -16.21 -41.61 -14.06
C LYS A 290 -16.87 -40.64 -13.06
N LEU A 291 -17.80 -41.14 -12.25
CA LEU A 291 -18.44 -40.33 -11.19
C LEU A 291 -17.44 -39.91 -10.12
N ALA A 292 -16.51 -40.78 -9.72
CA ALA A 292 -15.46 -40.45 -8.75
C ALA A 292 -14.53 -39.34 -9.27
N ALA A 293 -14.13 -39.39 -10.55
CA ALA A 293 -13.32 -38.35 -11.18
C ALA A 293 -14.06 -37.00 -11.25
N VAL A 294 -15.35 -36.99 -11.63
CA VAL A 294 -16.17 -35.78 -11.65
C VAL A 294 -16.33 -35.19 -10.24
N LYS A 295 -16.59 -36.01 -9.22
CA LYS A 295 -16.65 -35.56 -7.81
C LYS A 295 -15.30 -35.02 -7.33
N ALA A 296 -14.19 -35.63 -7.72
CA ALA A 296 -12.85 -35.11 -7.42
C ALA A 296 -12.63 -33.72 -8.05
N ALA A 297 -13.07 -33.51 -9.30
CA ALA A 297 -12.98 -32.21 -9.96
C ALA A 297 -13.81 -31.13 -9.25
N TYR A 298 -15.04 -31.45 -8.79
CA TYR A 298 -15.83 -30.53 -7.99
C TYR A 298 -15.14 -30.15 -6.68
N ARG A 299 -14.57 -31.13 -5.96
CA ARG A 299 -13.85 -30.89 -4.70
C ARG A 299 -12.59 -30.06 -4.89
N GLN A 300 -11.87 -30.25 -6.00
CA GLN A 300 -10.71 -29.44 -6.33
C GLN A 300 -11.09 -27.99 -6.68
N VAL A 301 -12.07 -27.80 -7.59
CA VAL A 301 -12.41 -26.48 -8.14
C VAL A 301 -13.24 -25.63 -7.17
N PHE A 302 -14.16 -26.25 -6.41
CA PHE A 302 -15.05 -25.55 -5.48
C PHE A 302 -14.65 -25.73 -4.01
N GLU A 303 -13.50 -26.38 -3.75
CA GLU A 303 -12.99 -26.76 -2.43
C GLU A 303 -13.86 -27.74 -1.63
N ARG A 304 -15.01 -28.15 -2.18
CA ARG A 304 -16.01 -29.03 -1.56
C ARG A 304 -16.92 -29.66 -2.60
N ASP A 305 -17.60 -30.74 -2.23
CA ASP A 305 -18.64 -31.33 -3.06
C ASP A 305 -19.96 -30.54 -2.99
N ILE A 306 -20.15 -29.62 -3.95
CA ILE A 306 -21.36 -28.79 -4.07
C ILE A 306 -22.59 -29.59 -4.53
N SER A 307 -22.37 -30.72 -5.20
CA SER A 307 -23.45 -31.58 -5.72
C SER A 307 -24.16 -32.28 -4.58
N ARG A 308 -23.40 -32.81 -3.62
CA ARG A 308 -23.93 -33.48 -2.43
C ARG A 308 -24.52 -32.51 -1.42
N ALA A 309 -23.89 -31.35 -1.22
CA ALA A 309 -24.28 -30.41 -0.18
C ALA A 309 -25.50 -29.54 -0.55
N TYR A 310 -25.59 -29.10 -1.81
CA TYR A 310 -26.58 -28.10 -2.24
C TYR A 310 -27.39 -28.55 -3.46
N SER A 311 -27.20 -29.79 -3.93
CA SER A 311 -27.81 -30.28 -5.18
C SER A 311 -27.48 -29.41 -6.40
N GLN A 312 -26.32 -28.75 -6.38
CA GLN A 312 -25.83 -27.93 -7.48
C GLN A 312 -24.88 -28.74 -8.37
N SER A 313 -25.19 -28.84 -9.65
CA SER A 313 -24.32 -29.45 -10.65
C SER A 313 -24.47 -28.80 -12.01
N ILE A 314 -23.52 -29.04 -12.90
CA ILE A 314 -23.57 -28.54 -14.28
C ILE A 314 -23.73 -29.75 -15.20
N SER A 315 -24.95 -30.28 -15.25
CA SER A 315 -25.25 -31.60 -15.84
C SER A 315 -24.75 -31.77 -17.28
N TYR A 316 -24.83 -30.74 -18.12
CA TYR A 316 -24.40 -30.87 -19.52
C TYR A 316 -22.88 -31.05 -19.65
N LEU A 317 -22.08 -30.40 -18.79
CA LEU A 317 -20.63 -30.57 -18.77
C LEU A 317 -20.25 -31.96 -18.26
N GLU A 318 -20.97 -32.46 -17.26
CA GLU A 318 -20.75 -33.81 -16.75
C GLU A 318 -21.00 -34.88 -17.84
N SER A 319 -22.07 -34.73 -18.62
CA SER A 319 -22.37 -35.66 -19.72
C SER A 319 -21.27 -35.61 -20.78
N GLN A 320 -20.84 -34.41 -21.19
CA GLN A 320 -19.78 -34.24 -22.19
C GLN A 320 -18.45 -34.88 -21.74
N VAL A 321 -18.04 -34.67 -20.49
CA VAL A 321 -16.79 -35.27 -19.99
C VAL A 321 -16.93 -36.79 -19.78
N LYS A 322 -18.10 -37.28 -19.37
CA LYS A 322 -18.38 -38.73 -19.23
C LYS A 322 -18.39 -39.46 -20.58
N ASN A 323 -18.83 -38.80 -21.64
CA ASN A 323 -18.84 -39.33 -23.00
C ASN A 323 -17.48 -39.21 -23.69
N GLY A 324 -16.60 -38.32 -23.21
CA GLY A 324 -15.31 -38.02 -23.84
C GLY A 324 -15.41 -36.96 -24.95
N ASP A 325 -16.53 -36.23 -25.03
CA ASP A 325 -16.71 -35.11 -25.97
C ASP A 325 -15.78 -33.94 -25.63
N ILE A 326 -15.44 -33.80 -24.34
CA ILE A 326 -14.46 -32.85 -23.81
C ILE A 326 -13.48 -33.57 -22.89
N SER A 327 -12.23 -33.10 -22.87
CA SER A 327 -11.21 -33.59 -21.96
C SER A 327 -11.43 -33.09 -20.53
N MET A 328 -10.72 -33.66 -19.56
CA MET A 328 -10.78 -33.21 -18.17
C MET A 328 -10.23 -31.78 -18.03
N LYS A 329 -9.21 -31.41 -18.81
CA LYS A 329 -8.71 -30.03 -18.94
C LYS A 329 -9.82 -29.06 -19.34
N GLU A 330 -10.60 -29.40 -20.36
CA GLU A 330 -11.69 -28.53 -20.85
C GLU A 330 -12.88 -28.51 -19.88
N PHE A 331 -13.16 -29.62 -19.20
CA PHE A 331 -14.13 -29.66 -18.12
C PHE A 331 -13.76 -28.69 -17.00
N VAL A 332 -12.50 -28.71 -16.51
CA VAL A 332 -12.01 -27.76 -15.50
C VAL A 332 -12.08 -26.31 -15.98
N ARG A 333 -11.68 -26.02 -17.22
CA ARG A 333 -11.79 -24.68 -17.83
C ARG A 333 -13.23 -24.16 -17.77
N ARG A 334 -14.20 -24.96 -18.19
CA ARG A 334 -15.61 -24.58 -18.21
C ARG A 334 -16.22 -24.47 -16.82
N LEU A 335 -15.81 -25.32 -15.88
CA LEU A 335 -16.21 -25.20 -14.47
C LEU A 335 -15.72 -23.87 -13.87
N ALA A 336 -14.45 -23.51 -14.08
CA ALA A 336 -13.89 -22.26 -13.54
C ALA A 336 -14.41 -20.99 -14.23
N LYS A 337 -14.96 -21.11 -15.44
CA LYS A 337 -15.67 -20.02 -16.15
C LYS A 337 -17.17 -19.95 -15.82
N SER A 338 -17.70 -20.91 -15.08
CA SER A 338 -19.13 -20.99 -14.79
C SER A 338 -19.61 -19.81 -13.92
N PRO A 339 -20.89 -19.41 -14.03
CA PRO A 339 -21.49 -18.43 -13.13
C PRO A 339 -21.37 -18.83 -11.65
N LEU A 340 -21.45 -20.13 -11.36
CA LEU A 340 -21.31 -20.67 -10.00
C LEU A 340 -19.91 -20.39 -9.43
N TYR A 341 -18.86 -20.62 -10.21
CA TYR A 341 -17.49 -20.33 -9.77
C TYR A 341 -17.28 -18.83 -9.56
N ARG A 342 -17.78 -18.00 -10.48
CA ARG A 342 -17.69 -16.55 -10.39
C ARG A 342 -18.34 -16.00 -9.12
N GLN A 343 -19.56 -16.44 -8.80
CA GLN A 343 -20.30 -16.00 -7.61
C GLN A 343 -19.57 -16.38 -6.31
N GLN A 344 -18.91 -17.55 -6.28
CA GLN A 344 -18.26 -18.04 -5.07
C GLN A 344 -16.84 -17.51 -4.87
N PHE A 345 -16.04 -17.44 -5.95
CA PHE A 345 -14.58 -17.25 -5.86
C PHE A 345 -14.05 -16.01 -6.59
N PHE A 346 -14.90 -15.25 -7.28
CA PHE A 346 -14.50 -14.02 -7.96
C PHE A 346 -15.18 -12.78 -7.36
N GLU A 347 -16.51 -12.73 -7.38
CA GLU A 347 -17.30 -11.56 -6.93
C GLU A 347 -17.08 -11.12 -5.47
N PRO A 348 -16.94 -12.02 -4.48
CA PRO A 348 -16.74 -11.61 -3.09
C PRO A 348 -15.28 -11.26 -2.76
N PHE A 349 -14.39 -11.19 -3.77
CA PHE A 349 -12.95 -10.99 -3.59
C PHE A 349 -12.42 -9.88 -4.49
N ILE A 350 -11.29 -9.29 -4.07
CA ILE A 350 -10.51 -8.41 -4.95
C ILE A 350 -9.73 -9.25 -5.98
N ASN A 351 -9.38 -8.66 -7.12
CA ASN A 351 -8.64 -9.34 -8.20
C ASN A 351 -7.40 -10.10 -7.71
N SER A 352 -6.59 -9.50 -6.83
CA SER A 352 -5.39 -10.15 -6.29
C SER A 352 -5.71 -11.40 -5.46
N ARG A 353 -6.83 -11.40 -4.74
CA ARG A 353 -7.24 -12.56 -3.92
C ARG A 353 -7.92 -13.63 -4.77
N ALA A 354 -8.73 -13.23 -5.75
CA ALA A 354 -9.32 -14.14 -6.72
C ALA A 354 -8.24 -14.90 -7.52
N LEU A 355 -7.16 -14.21 -7.90
CA LEU A 355 -5.97 -14.82 -8.52
C LEU A 355 -5.36 -15.90 -7.64
N GLU A 356 -5.09 -15.62 -6.36
CA GLU A 356 -4.51 -16.60 -5.43
C GLU A 356 -5.37 -17.87 -5.29
N LEU A 357 -6.70 -17.71 -5.27
CA LEU A 357 -7.64 -18.83 -5.22
C LEU A 357 -7.68 -19.59 -6.56
N ALA A 358 -7.61 -18.91 -7.70
CA ALA A 358 -7.54 -19.57 -9.01
C ALA A 358 -6.28 -20.46 -9.14
N PHE A 359 -5.13 -19.99 -8.64
CA PHE A 359 -3.90 -20.79 -8.56
C PHE A 359 -4.09 -22.07 -7.73
N ARG A 360 -4.79 -21.96 -6.58
CA ARG A 360 -5.16 -23.12 -5.76
C ARG A 360 -6.03 -24.12 -6.52
N HIS A 361 -7.08 -23.64 -7.18
CA HIS A 361 -8.08 -24.49 -7.84
C HIS A 361 -7.57 -25.15 -9.11
N ILE A 362 -6.86 -24.41 -9.96
CA ILE A 362 -6.47 -24.84 -11.30
C ILE A 362 -5.08 -25.49 -11.28
N LEU A 363 -4.13 -24.88 -10.59
CA LEU A 363 -2.74 -25.36 -10.55
C LEU A 363 -2.40 -26.14 -9.27
N GLY A 364 -3.28 -26.18 -8.27
CA GLY A 364 -3.03 -26.93 -7.04
C GLY A 364 -1.87 -26.40 -6.20
N ARG A 365 -1.43 -25.14 -6.39
CA ARG A 365 -0.35 -24.50 -5.62
C ARG A 365 -0.62 -23.02 -5.40
N GLY A 366 0.17 -22.37 -4.56
CA GLY A 366 0.21 -20.91 -4.50
C GLY A 366 1.13 -20.30 -5.57
N PRO A 367 0.97 -19.00 -5.89
CA PRO A 367 1.97 -18.26 -6.64
C PRO A 367 3.36 -18.36 -5.98
N SER A 368 4.39 -18.37 -6.81
CA SER A 368 5.77 -18.63 -6.40
C SER A 368 6.54 -17.34 -6.19
N SER A 369 6.44 -16.39 -7.12
CA SER A 369 7.20 -15.13 -7.17
C SER A 369 6.30 -13.90 -7.21
N ARG A 370 6.90 -12.71 -7.12
CA ARG A 370 6.16 -11.46 -7.28
C ARG A 370 5.80 -11.23 -8.75
N GLU A 371 6.72 -11.58 -9.63
CA GLU A 371 6.67 -11.41 -11.07
C GLU A 371 5.51 -12.23 -11.65
N GLU A 372 5.39 -13.49 -11.24
CA GLU A 372 4.26 -14.37 -11.59
C GLU A 372 2.92 -13.74 -11.16
N VAL A 373 2.83 -13.21 -9.94
CA VAL A 373 1.60 -12.53 -9.50
C VAL A 373 1.31 -11.30 -10.35
N GLN A 374 2.32 -10.52 -10.73
CA GLN A 374 2.14 -9.32 -11.55
C GLN A 374 1.65 -9.66 -12.97
N GLU A 375 2.19 -10.69 -13.59
CA GLU A 375 1.80 -11.15 -14.92
C GLU A 375 0.32 -11.55 -14.96
N TYR A 376 -0.09 -12.50 -14.10
CA TYR A 376 -1.48 -12.94 -14.05
C TYR A 376 -2.42 -11.85 -13.51
N PHE A 377 -1.91 -10.91 -12.71
CA PHE A 377 -2.69 -9.74 -12.27
C PHE A 377 -2.95 -8.75 -13.41
N ALA A 378 -2.03 -8.60 -14.36
CA ALA A 378 -2.26 -7.81 -15.57
C ALA A 378 -3.35 -8.45 -16.44
N ILE A 379 -3.30 -9.78 -16.62
CA ILE A 379 -4.27 -10.56 -17.40
C ILE A 379 -5.69 -10.45 -16.80
N ILE A 380 -5.84 -10.66 -15.49
CA ILE A 380 -7.16 -10.56 -14.84
C ILE A 380 -7.70 -9.13 -14.87
N SER A 381 -6.83 -8.12 -14.83
CA SER A 381 -7.23 -6.71 -14.84
C SER A 381 -7.71 -6.24 -16.22
N SER A 382 -7.18 -6.80 -17.31
CA SER A 382 -7.59 -6.47 -18.68
C SER A 382 -8.73 -7.35 -19.20
N GLY A 383 -8.67 -8.66 -18.96
CA GLY A 383 -9.59 -9.66 -19.53
C GLY A 383 -10.55 -10.32 -18.54
N GLY A 384 -10.50 -9.95 -17.26
CA GLY A 384 -11.37 -10.51 -16.22
C GLY A 384 -11.10 -11.98 -15.91
N LEU A 385 -12.09 -12.65 -15.32
CA LEU A 385 -11.99 -14.05 -14.88
C LEU A 385 -11.70 -15.03 -16.02
N ALA A 386 -12.37 -14.87 -17.18
CA ALA A 386 -12.26 -15.82 -18.28
C ALA A 386 -10.83 -15.88 -18.84
N ALA A 387 -10.19 -14.73 -19.03
CA ALA A 387 -8.82 -14.63 -19.50
C ALA A 387 -7.82 -15.22 -18.50
N LEU A 388 -8.03 -15.01 -17.20
CA LEU A 388 -7.19 -15.63 -16.16
C LEU A 388 -7.28 -17.16 -16.19
N VAL A 389 -8.49 -17.71 -16.32
CA VAL A 389 -8.69 -19.17 -16.36
C VAL A 389 -8.02 -19.76 -17.61
N ASP A 390 -8.18 -19.13 -18.78
CA ASP A 390 -7.51 -19.59 -20.00
C ASP A 390 -5.98 -19.57 -19.83
N ALA A 391 -5.42 -18.47 -19.33
CA ALA A 391 -3.98 -18.36 -19.12
C ALA A 391 -3.42 -19.44 -18.18
N LEU A 392 -4.15 -19.78 -17.10
CA LEU A 392 -3.70 -20.83 -16.17
C LEU A 392 -3.82 -22.23 -16.77
N VAL A 393 -4.93 -22.53 -17.46
CA VAL A 393 -5.19 -23.86 -18.04
C VAL A 393 -4.32 -24.12 -19.28
N ASP A 394 -3.99 -23.08 -20.05
CA ASP A 394 -3.12 -23.19 -21.23
C ASP A 394 -1.63 -23.02 -20.92
N SER A 395 -1.27 -22.89 -19.64
CA SER A 395 0.13 -22.88 -19.22
C SER A 395 0.82 -24.22 -19.47
N GLN A 396 2.11 -24.18 -19.81
CA GLN A 396 2.94 -25.39 -19.95
C GLN A 396 2.94 -26.22 -18.65
N GLU A 397 2.96 -25.53 -17.50
CA GLU A 397 2.93 -26.21 -16.20
C GLU A 397 1.65 -27.05 -16.00
N TYR A 398 0.49 -26.56 -16.44
CA TYR A 398 -0.75 -27.33 -16.35
C TYR A 398 -0.63 -28.62 -17.18
N ALA A 399 -0.12 -28.52 -18.40
CA ALA A 399 0.08 -29.65 -19.29
C ALA A 399 1.07 -30.68 -18.71
N ASP A 400 2.18 -30.24 -18.13
CA ASP A 400 3.21 -31.13 -17.56
C ASP A 400 2.70 -31.92 -16.34
N TYR A 401 1.90 -31.29 -15.47
CA TYR A 401 1.44 -31.91 -14.22
C TYR A 401 0.15 -32.72 -14.38
N PHE A 402 -0.79 -32.24 -15.19
CA PHE A 402 -2.13 -32.81 -15.28
C PHE A 402 -2.45 -33.37 -16.67
N GLY A 403 -1.80 -32.85 -17.71
CA GLY A 403 -2.13 -33.15 -19.10
C GLY A 403 -3.59 -32.80 -19.40
N GLU A 404 -4.25 -33.64 -20.19
CA GLU A 404 -5.66 -33.43 -20.56
C GLU A 404 -6.65 -34.34 -19.81
N GLU A 405 -6.16 -35.40 -19.18
CA GLU A 405 -6.99 -36.45 -18.57
C GLU A 405 -7.05 -36.37 -17.04
N THR A 406 -6.01 -35.83 -16.39
CA THR A 406 -5.90 -35.87 -14.93
C THR A 406 -6.64 -34.70 -14.30
N VAL A 407 -7.43 -34.98 -13.26
CA VAL A 407 -8.04 -33.95 -12.42
C VAL A 407 -6.93 -33.23 -11.65
N PRO A 408 -6.92 -31.87 -11.62
CA PRO A 408 -5.96 -31.15 -10.80
C PRO A 408 -6.00 -31.56 -9.33
N TYR A 409 -4.86 -31.53 -8.66
CA TYR A 409 -4.73 -31.94 -7.27
C TYR A 409 -3.81 -30.99 -6.51
N LEU A 410 -4.03 -30.88 -5.20
CA LEU A 410 -3.19 -30.04 -4.34
C LEU A 410 -1.76 -30.59 -4.23
N ARG A 411 -0.79 -29.77 -4.61
CA ARG A 411 0.65 -30.06 -4.60
C ARG A 411 1.27 -29.67 -3.25
N GLY A 412 0.90 -30.43 -2.23
CA GLY A 412 1.32 -30.23 -0.84
C GLY A 412 2.68 -30.84 -0.48
N LEU A 413 3.00 -30.79 0.82
CA LEU A 413 4.21 -31.40 1.37
C LEU A 413 4.28 -32.90 1.04
N GLY A 414 5.47 -33.37 0.64
CA GLY A 414 5.72 -34.78 0.30
C GLY A 414 5.40 -35.15 -1.15
N GLN A 415 4.46 -34.46 -1.80
CA GLN A 415 4.11 -34.74 -3.22
C GLN A 415 5.14 -34.17 -4.20
N GLU A 416 5.67 -32.98 -3.89
CA GLU A 416 6.74 -32.33 -4.64
C GLU A 416 7.67 -31.53 -3.71
N ALA A 417 8.83 -31.13 -4.23
CA ALA A 417 9.75 -30.24 -3.53
C ALA A 417 9.12 -28.85 -3.31
N GLN A 418 8.97 -28.46 -2.05
CA GLN A 418 8.34 -27.19 -1.65
C GLN A 418 9.38 -26.08 -1.55
N GLU A 419 9.05 -24.88 -2.03
CA GLU A 419 9.91 -23.72 -1.86
C GLU A 419 9.70 -23.07 -0.49
N CYS A 420 10.78 -22.61 0.13
CA CYS A 420 10.69 -21.90 1.43
C CYS A 420 10.11 -20.48 1.29
N ARG A 421 10.13 -19.90 0.08
CA ARG A 421 9.70 -18.52 -0.21
C ARG A 421 8.22 -18.28 0.06
N ASN A 422 7.36 -19.26 -0.24
CA ASN A 422 5.92 -19.17 -0.06
C ASN A 422 5.35 -20.18 0.97
N TRP A 423 6.21 -20.83 1.76
CA TRP A 423 5.86 -21.90 2.70
C TRP A 423 4.58 -21.65 3.51
N GLY A 424 4.55 -20.63 4.36
CA GLY A 424 3.41 -20.37 5.24
C GLY A 424 2.12 -20.05 4.47
N MET A 425 2.23 -19.25 3.42
CA MET A 425 1.08 -18.83 2.60
C MET A 425 0.46 -20.00 1.83
N GLN A 426 1.28 -20.91 1.32
CA GLN A 426 0.80 -22.09 0.60
C GLN A 426 0.10 -23.07 1.54
N GLN A 427 0.62 -23.28 2.74
CA GLN A 427 -0.02 -24.14 3.73
C GLN A 427 -1.37 -23.57 4.19
N ASP A 428 -1.43 -22.25 4.43
CA ASP A 428 -2.68 -21.56 4.74
C ASP A 428 -3.69 -21.61 3.57
N LEU A 429 -3.20 -21.58 2.32
CA LEU A 429 -4.03 -21.63 1.12
C LEU A 429 -4.72 -22.98 0.93
N PHE A 430 -4.12 -24.08 1.37
CA PHE A 430 -4.70 -25.42 1.22
C PHE A 430 -5.77 -25.76 2.26
N ASN A 431 -5.99 -24.90 3.25
CA ASN A 431 -7.04 -25.09 4.25
C ASN A 431 -8.42 -24.64 3.73
N TYR A 432 -9.49 -25.28 4.22
CA TYR A 432 -10.87 -24.84 4.01
C TYR A 432 -11.13 -23.40 4.49
N SER A 433 -10.27 -22.88 5.36
CA SER A 433 -10.36 -21.52 5.87
C SER A 433 -9.92 -20.44 4.85
N ALA A 434 -9.27 -20.85 3.75
CA ALA A 434 -8.67 -19.92 2.79
C ALA A 434 -9.69 -18.94 2.17
N PRO A 435 -10.91 -19.34 1.73
CA PRO A 435 -11.88 -18.39 1.14
C PRO A 435 -12.42 -17.34 2.13
N PHE A 436 -12.29 -17.55 3.44
CA PHE A 436 -12.71 -16.55 4.43
C PHE A 436 -11.71 -15.40 4.54
N ARG A 437 -10.48 -15.58 4.06
CA ARG A 437 -9.50 -14.49 4.01
C ARG A 437 -9.74 -13.60 2.79
N LYS A 438 -10.08 -12.34 3.05
CA LYS A 438 -10.36 -11.33 2.01
C LYS A 438 -9.12 -10.54 1.57
N VAL A 439 -8.10 -10.46 2.42
CA VAL A 439 -6.84 -9.76 2.12
C VAL A 439 -5.89 -10.69 1.36
N PRO A 440 -5.24 -10.25 0.27
CA PRO A 440 -4.32 -11.07 -0.50
C PRO A 440 -3.03 -11.35 0.29
N GLN A 441 -2.56 -12.59 0.24
CA GLN A 441 -1.42 -13.07 1.01
C GLN A 441 -0.10 -12.94 0.27
N PHE A 442 -0.07 -13.36 -0.99
CA PHE A 442 1.14 -13.58 -1.75
C PHE A 442 1.77 -12.26 -2.17
N ILE A 443 1.00 -11.39 -2.84
CA ILE A 443 1.50 -10.08 -3.28
C ILE A 443 1.97 -9.22 -2.11
N THR A 444 1.25 -9.24 -0.98
CA THR A 444 1.60 -8.43 0.19
C THR A 444 2.85 -8.95 0.87
N THR A 445 3.07 -10.26 0.91
CA THR A 445 4.26 -10.86 1.54
C THR A 445 5.48 -10.74 0.63
N PHE A 446 5.34 -11.01 -0.67
CA PHE A 446 6.44 -10.84 -1.63
C PHE A 446 6.90 -9.37 -1.73
N ALA A 447 5.98 -8.42 -1.71
CA ALA A 447 6.34 -7.00 -1.65
C ALA A 447 7.12 -6.67 -0.37
N LYS A 448 6.70 -7.23 0.78
CA LYS A 448 7.37 -6.98 2.07
C LYS A 448 8.76 -7.61 2.19
N TYR A 449 9.06 -8.70 1.47
CA TYR A 449 10.43 -9.25 1.46
C TYR A 449 11.46 -8.21 1.00
N ASN A 450 11.08 -7.32 0.08
CA ASN A 450 11.96 -6.28 -0.47
C ASN A 450 11.83 -4.92 0.26
N GLN A 451 10.87 -4.76 1.17
CA GLN A 451 10.65 -3.52 1.92
C GLN A 451 11.29 -3.55 3.31
N PRO A 452 11.57 -2.39 3.95
CA PRO A 452 11.97 -2.34 5.36
C PRO A 452 10.90 -2.92 6.29
N LEU A 453 11.25 -3.09 7.58
CA LEU A 453 10.29 -3.54 8.59
C LEU A 453 9.03 -2.65 8.58
N PRO A 454 7.83 -3.25 8.64
CA PRO A 454 6.59 -2.49 8.60
C PRO A 454 6.38 -1.70 9.89
N ASP A 455 5.67 -0.57 9.82
CA ASP A 455 5.14 0.10 11.00
C ASP A 455 3.96 -0.69 11.58
N GLN A 456 4.22 -1.45 12.65
CA GLN A 456 3.24 -2.19 13.43
C GLN A 456 3.83 -2.56 14.80
N HIS A 457 3.00 -3.02 15.73
CA HIS A 457 3.47 -3.57 17.00
C HIS A 457 4.44 -4.76 16.80
N VAL A 458 5.40 -4.91 17.72
CA VAL A 458 6.48 -5.91 17.66
C VAL A 458 5.99 -7.37 17.67
N TYR A 459 4.79 -7.61 18.18
CA TYR A 459 4.15 -8.94 18.23
C TYR A 459 3.09 -9.17 17.14
N GLY A 460 2.97 -8.25 16.17
CA GLY A 460 2.00 -8.35 15.07
C GLY A 460 0.93 -7.27 15.10
N ALA A 461 0.26 -7.08 13.96
CA ALA A 461 -0.63 -5.94 13.73
C ALA A 461 -1.88 -5.89 14.64
N GLY A 462 -2.37 -7.03 15.13
CA GLY A 462 -3.55 -7.07 16.02
C GLY A 462 -3.29 -6.69 17.48
N ASN A 463 -2.06 -6.32 17.82
CA ASN A 463 -1.68 -5.88 19.18
C ASN A 463 -1.69 -4.35 19.36
N ASP A 464 -1.82 -3.58 18.28
CA ASP A 464 -2.09 -2.15 18.39
C ASP A 464 -3.60 -1.90 18.52
N PRO A 465 -4.06 -1.10 19.51
CA PRO A 465 -5.44 -0.65 19.56
C PRO A 465 -5.70 0.41 18.49
N LEU A 466 -6.97 0.60 18.12
CA LEU A 466 -7.37 1.77 17.33
C LEU A 466 -7.17 3.05 18.15
N GLU A 467 -6.56 4.07 17.54
CA GLU A 467 -6.25 5.36 18.20
C GLU A 467 -7.45 6.32 18.24
N ILE A 468 -8.48 5.88 18.97
CA ILE A 468 -9.76 6.58 19.18
C ILE A 468 -9.91 7.10 20.61
N GLN A 469 -10.87 7.99 20.84
CA GLN A 469 -11.08 8.66 22.13
C GLN A 469 -11.40 7.67 23.26
N PHE A 470 -12.31 6.73 23.03
CA PHE A 470 -12.75 5.75 24.04
C PHE A 470 -12.69 4.32 23.49
N GLY A 471 -12.53 3.37 24.41
CA GLY A 471 -12.58 1.94 24.09
C GLY A 471 -11.21 1.36 23.74
N ALA A 472 -10.92 0.20 24.33
CA ALA A 472 -9.77 -0.62 23.99
C ALA A 472 -10.18 -1.59 22.86
N ILE A 473 -10.33 -1.03 21.66
CA ILE A 473 -10.78 -1.79 20.49
C ILE A 473 -9.55 -2.27 19.72
N PHE A 474 -9.40 -3.59 19.66
CA PHE A 474 -8.40 -4.26 18.83
C PHE A 474 -9.09 -4.93 17.64
N PRO A 475 -8.54 -4.82 16.41
CA PRO A 475 -9.05 -5.56 15.27
C PRO A 475 -9.13 -7.07 15.57
N LYS A 476 -10.30 -7.68 15.35
CA LYS A 476 -10.50 -9.12 15.58
C LYS A 476 -9.83 -9.93 14.47
N GLU A 477 -8.80 -10.69 14.83
CA GLU A 477 -8.08 -11.57 13.90
C GLU A 477 -8.90 -12.79 13.44
N THR A 478 -10.00 -13.15 14.12
CA THR A 478 -10.81 -14.33 13.80
C THR A 478 -11.89 -14.10 12.73
N ARG A 479 -12.40 -12.87 12.58
CA ARG A 479 -13.49 -12.55 11.62
C ARG A 479 -12.94 -12.22 10.22
N ASN A 480 -11.74 -11.64 10.14
CA ASN A 480 -11.02 -11.32 8.91
C ASN A 480 -9.51 -11.48 9.18
N PRO A 481 -8.95 -12.69 9.04
CA PRO A 481 -7.58 -12.97 9.46
C PRO A 481 -6.56 -12.14 8.68
N ASN A 482 -5.81 -11.30 9.40
CA ASN A 482 -4.76 -10.44 8.86
C ASN A 482 -3.61 -10.32 9.87
N THR A 483 -2.96 -11.45 10.18
CA THR A 483 -1.96 -11.56 11.26
C THR A 483 -0.63 -10.84 10.97
N ARG A 484 -0.27 -10.64 9.70
CA ARG A 484 0.92 -9.91 9.21
C ARG A 484 2.17 -10.07 10.12
N PRO A 485 2.67 -11.30 10.35
CA PRO A 485 3.83 -11.48 11.20
C PRO A 485 5.07 -10.80 10.59
N ALA A 486 5.88 -10.17 11.44
CA ALA A 486 7.15 -9.58 11.04
C ALA A 486 8.22 -9.85 12.11
N PRO A 487 9.46 -10.18 11.71
CA PRO A 487 10.52 -10.54 12.65
C PRO A 487 11.18 -9.29 13.27
N PHE A 488 10.59 -8.76 14.34
CA PHE A 488 11.22 -7.69 15.13
C PHE A 488 12.28 -8.25 16.08
N SER A 489 13.50 -7.70 16.03
CA SER A 489 14.55 -8.00 16.99
C SER A 489 14.24 -7.40 18.37
N LYS A 490 14.99 -7.84 19.39
CA LYS A 490 14.88 -7.30 20.76
C LYS A 490 15.10 -5.78 20.77
N ASP A 491 16.10 -5.31 20.03
CA ASP A 491 16.56 -3.93 20.04
C ASP A 491 15.96 -3.17 18.85
N THR A 492 14.64 -2.99 18.89
CA THR A 492 13.88 -2.24 17.89
C THR A 492 13.17 -1.06 18.53
N ARG A 493 13.12 0.05 17.78
CA ARG A 493 12.38 1.25 18.18
C ARG A 493 11.43 1.66 17.05
N ARG A 494 10.15 1.75 17.38
CA ARG A 494 9.09 2.24 16.51
C ARG A 494 9.20 3.76 16.37
N ILE A 495 8.94 4.23 15.16
CA ILE A 495 8.87 5.66 14.87
C ILE A 495 7.51 6.16 15.34
N LEU A 496 7.52 7.05 16.34
CA LEU A 496 6.31 7.66 16.88
C LEU A 496 6.23 9.12 16.43
N ILE A 497 5.04 9.54 16.03
CA ILE A 497 4.75 10.90 15.58
C ILE A 497 4.29 11.71 16.78
N HIS A 498 5.00 12.79 17.11
CA HIS A 498 4.63 13.66 18.20
C HIS A 498 3.33 14.43 17.90
N ARG A 499 2.41 14.48 18.86
CA ARG A 499 1.15 15.23 18.77
C ARG A 499 1.37 16.68 19.23
N GLY A 500 2.03 17.45 18.38
CA GLY A 500 2.42 18.83 18.64
C GLY A 500 3.40 19.32 17.57
N THR A 501 4.29 20.23 17.92
CA THR A 501 5.37 20.69 17.03
C THR A 501 6.39 19.59 16.77
N PRO A 502 6.78 19.31 15.50
CA PRO A 502 7.73 18.24 15.19
C PRO A 502 9.10 18.36 15.89
N THR A 503 9.52 19.59 16.19
CA THR A 503 10.78 19.91 16.89
C THR A 503 10.80 19.46 18.35
N SER A 504 9.63 19.29 18.97
CA SER A 504 9.48 18.87 20.38
C SER A 504 9.45 17.35 20.54
N ASN A 505 9.83 16.59 19.51
CA ASN A 505 9.88 15.13 19.59
C ASN A 505 11.01 14.67 20.54
N GLN A 506 10.64 14.03 21.66
CA GLN A 506 11.52 13.54 22.71
C GLN A 506 12.67 12.62 22.25
N THR A 507 12.57 12.00 21.07
CA THR A 507 13.67 11.19 20.52
C THR A 507 14.81 12.03 19.94
N GLY A 508 14.49 13.22 19.42
CA GLY A 508 15.47 14.17 18.89
C GLY A 508 15.81 15.28 19.88
N ASN A 509 14.87 15.64 20.75
CA ASN A 509 15.03 16.65 21.79
C ASN A 509 14.46 16.15 23.14
N PRO A 510 15.23 15.39 23.94
CA PRO A 510 14.78 14.88 25.23
C PRO A 510 14.44 15.98 26.25
N LYS A 511 15.02 17.18 26.11
CA LYS A 511 14.75 18.33 27.00
C LYS A 511 13.36 18.92 26.83
N ALA A 512 12.69 18.65 25.70
CA ALA A 512 11.32 19.08 25.47
C ALA A 512 10.28 18.30 26.30
N ARG A 513 10.69 17.32 27.11
CA ARG A 513 9.80 16.67 28.09
C ARG A 513 9.33 17.70 29.12
N GLY A 514 8.01 17.80 29.30
CA GLY A 514 7.37 18.80 30.15
C GLY A 514 7.01 20.11 29.43
N GLU A 515 7.47 20.33 28.19
CA GLU A 515 6.96 21.43 27.37
C GLU A 515 5.55 21.13 26.87
N PHE A 516 4.66 22.13 26.96
CA PHE A 516 3.30 21.99 26.51
C PHE A 516 3.19 22.07 24.98
N PRO A 517 2.32 21.26 24.34
CA PRO A 517 2.34 21.06 22.89
C PRO A 517 1.68 22.19 22.07
N ASN A 518 1.48 23.38 22.65
CA ASN A 518 0.86 24.57 22.06
C ASN A 518 -0.49 24.26 21.36
N SER A 519 -0.92 25.09 20.41
CA SER A 519 -2.23 24.98 19.73
C SER A 519 -2.37 23.77 18.78
N LEU A 520 -1.26 23.14 18.40
CA LEU A 520 -1.23 21.96 17.53
C LEU A 520 -1.45 20.65 18.31
N GLY A 521 -1.27 20.68 19.63
CA GLY A 521 -1.40 19.54 20.52
C GLY A 521 -2.79 19.38 21.15
N PRO A 522 -2.97 18.37 22.01
CA PRO A 522 -4.14 18.29 22.87
C PRO A 522 -4.15 19.42 23.91
N LYS A 523 -5.36 19.76 24.39
CA LYS A 523 -5.52 20.64 25.54
C LYS A 523 -4.97 19.97 26.80
N VAL A 524 -4.10 20.69 27.52
CA VAL A 524 -3.52 20.26 28.79
C VAL A 524 -4.35 20.81 29.94
N PHE A 525 -4.58 19.98 30.97
CA PHE A 525 -5.24 20.36 32.21
C PHE A 525 -4.23 20.24 33.35
N ARG A 526 -4.12 21.31 34.16
CA ARG A 526 -3.21 21.38 35.30
C ARG A 526 -3.95 21.92 36.52
N LEU A 527 -3.58 21.43 37.70
CA LEU A 527 -4.03 21.96 38.97
C LEU A 527 -3.11 23.12 39.40
N ASP A 528 -3.49 24.37 39.09
CA ASP A 528 -2.66 25.56 39.37
C ASP A 528 -2.95 26.21 40.74
N GLN A 529 -4.09 25.89 41.38
CA GLN A 529 -4.52 26.50 42.64
C GLN A 529 -5.08 25.45 43.60
N LEU A 530 -4.41 25.28 44.75
CA LEU A 530 -4.95 24.55 45.90
C LEU A 530 -5.84 25.51 46.72
N PRO A 531 -7.04 25.10 47.16
CA PRO A 531 -7.84 25.88 48.09
C PRO A 531 -7.15 25.89 49.45
N GLY A 532 -6.31 26.92 49.71
CA GLY A 532 -5.58 27.05 50.97
C GLY A 532 -4.30 27.90 50.93
N GLY A 533 -3.81 28.29 49.74
CA GLY A 533 -2.69 29.24 49.63
C GLY A 533 -3.10 30.62 50.15
N SER A 534 -2.23 31.25 50.96
CA SER A 534 -2.42 32.45 51.79
C SER A 534 -2.87 33.76 51.11
N ASN A 535 -3.41 33.74 49.90
CA ASN A 535 -3.93 34.92 49.21
C ASN A 535 -5.43 34.72 49.03
N GLY A 536 -6.22 35.49 49.78
CA GLY A 536 -7.69 35.45 49.83
C GLY A 536 -8.40 35.76 48.51
N ALA A 537 -8.24 34.88 47.52
CA ALA A 537 -9.04 34.82 46.31
C ALA A 537 -10.20 33.83 46.52
N SER A 538 -11.39 34.22 46.05
CA SER A 538 -12.66 33.58 46.35
C SER A 538 -12.73 32.07 46.02
N VAL A 539 -13.09 31.28 47.03
CA VAL A 539 -13.34 29.81 47.00
C VAL A 539 -14.34 29.38 45.92
N LYS A 540 -15.27 30.24 45.50
CA LYS A 540 -16.33 29.92 44.53
C LYS A 540 -15.85 29.63 43.10
N TYR A 541 -14.70 30.15 42.67
CA TYR A 541 -14.21 29.91 41.30
C TYR A 541 -13.30 28.66 41.19
N SER A 542 -12.65 28.23 42.29
CA SER A 542 -11.77 27.06 42.28
C SER A 542 -12.52 25.73 42.25
N GLU A 543 -13.69 25.61 42.87
CA GLU A 543 -14.51 24.38 42.80
C GLU A 543 -14.93 24.05 41.35
N SER A 544 -15.21 25.07 40.54
CA SER A 544 -15.57 24.88 39.14
C SER A 544 -14.39 24.44 38.25
N SER A 545 -13.17 24.78 38.62
CA SER A 545 -11.96 24.41 37.88
C SER A 545 -11.43 23.03 38.31
N THR A 546 -11.48 22.70 39.60
CA THR A 546 -11.16 21.35 40.11
C THR A 546 -12.13 20.31 39.55
N GLN A 547 -13.42 20.60 39.47
CA GLN A 547 -14.39 19.64 38.93
C GLN A 547 -14.21 19.39 37.42
N LYS A 548 -13.77 20.41 36.66
CA LYS A 548 -13.36 20.24 35.25
C LYS A 548 -12.12 19.37 35.14
N LEU A 549 -11.18 19.49 36.08
CA LEU A 549 -9.97 18.67 36.15
C LEU A 549 -10.31 17.22 36.48
N ILE A 550 -11.17 16.97 37.49
CA ILE A 550 -11.67 15.63 37.82
C ILE A 550 -12.31 14.98 36.58
N THR A 551 -13.17 15.72 35.90
CA THR A 551 -13.81 15.25 34.67
C THR A 551 -12.77 14.95 33.57
N ALA A 552 -11.73 15.76 33.45
CA ALA A 552 -10.62 15.51 32.52
C ALA A 552 -9.84 14.24 32.88
N CYS A 553 -9.56 13.99 34.17
CA CYS A 553 -8.92 12.76 34.65
C CYS A 553 -9.73 11.52 34.30
N TYR A 554 -11.05 11.53 34.54
CA TYR A 554 -11.92 10.41 34.14
C TYR A 554 -11.91 10.20 32.62
N ARG A 555 -12.01 11.27 31.84
CA ARG A 555 -11.97 11.19 30.38
C ARG A 555 -10.63 10.70 29.85
N GLN A 556 -9.51 11.02 30.52
CA GLN A 556 -8.21 10.52 30.13
C GLN A 556 -8.04 9.03 30.45
N VAL A 557 -8.31 8.65 31.71
CA VAL A 557 -8.08 7.28 32.20
C VAL A 557 -9.06 6.29 31.60
N PHE A 558 -10.36 6.60 31.60
CA PHE A 558 -11.41 5.72 31.08
C PHE A 558 -11.82 6.01 29.63
N GLY A 559 -11.32 7.10 29.02
CA GLY A 559 -11.72 7.53 27.67
C GLY A 559 -13.12 8.15 27.57
N ARG A 560 -13.94 8.02 28.61
CA ARG A 560 -15.33 8.47 28.70
C ARG A 560 -15.67 8.85 30.14
N GLU A 561 -16.84 9.45 30.33
CA GLU A 561 -17.42 9.54 31.66
C GLU A 561 -17.91 8.17 32.12
N VAL A 562 -17.65 7.86 33.40
CA VAL A 562 -18.06 6.62 34.04
C VAL A 562 -19.55 6.65 34.38
N TYR A 563 -20.18 5.47 34.50
CA TYR A 563 -21.61 5.42 34.82
C TYR A 563 -21.88 5.86 36.27
N SER A 564 -23.14 6.21 36.57
CA SER A 564 -23.57 6.51 37.94
C SER A 564 -23.22 5.37 38.88
N GLY A 565 -22.56 5.67 40.01
CA GLY A 565 -22.08 4.67 40.98
C GLY A 565 -20.69 4.09 40.71
N GLN A 566 -20.07 4.37 39.56
CA GLN A 566 -18.68 3.97 39.26
C GLN A 566 -17.65 5.06 39.59
N ARG A 567 -18.10 6.23 40.03
CA ARG A 567 -17.22 7.33 40.46
C ARG A 567 -16.62 7.02 41.84
N LEU A 568 -15.34 7.33 42.00
CA LEU A 568 -14.62 7.22 43.26
C LEU A 568 -14.81 8.52 44.07
N SER A 569 -15.99 8.70 44.66
CA SER A 569 -16.34 9.91 45.42
C SER A 569 -15.30 10.25 46.50
N VAL A 570 -14.81 9.25 47.23
CA VAL A 570 -13.78 9.44 48.28
C VAL A 570 -12.47 10.01 47.70
N ALA A 571 -12.05 9.55 46.53
CA ALA A 571 -10.84 10.05 45.88
C ALA A 571 -11.05 11.46 45.32
N GLU A 572 -12.25 11.78 44.85
CA GLU A 572 -12.63 13.11 44.38
C GLU A 572 -12.56 14.13 45.52
N THR A 573 -13.19 13.83 46.66
CA THR A 573 -13.16 14.72 47.84
C THR A 573 -11.73 14.94 48.35
N LYS A 574 -10.88 13.91 48.35
CA LYS A 574 -9.46 14.07 48.72
C LYS A 574 -8.70 15.01 47.79
N LEU A 575 -8.96 14.93 46.48
CA LEU A 575 -8.34 15.85 45.51
C LEU A 575 -8.88 17.27 45.67
N GLU A 576 -10.18 17.43 45.92
CA GLU A 576 -10.81 18.74 46.16
C GLU A 576 -10.28 19.41 47.42
N ASN A 577 -10.02 18.64 48.48
CA ASN A 577 -9.41 19.12 49.72
C ASN A 577 -7.90 19.38 49.60
N GLY A 578 -7.25 18.91 48.52
CA GLY A 578 -5.79 19.00 48.35
C GLY A 578 -5.00 17.98 49.15
N ASP A 579 -5.64 16.90 49.66
CA ASP A 579 -4.98 15.82 50.41
C ASP A 579 -4.11 14.93 49.52
N ILE A 580 -4.39 14.88 48.21
CA ILE A 580 -3.69 14.08 47.21
C ILE A 580 -3.37 14.90 45.96
N THR A 581 -2.31 14.51 45.24
CA THR A 581 -1.94 15.15 43.97
C THR A 581 -2.76 14.60 42.79
N VAL A 582 -2.68 15.25 41.62
CA VAL A 582 -3.34 14.75 40.39
C VAL A 582 -2.74 13.40 39.99
N ARG A 583 -1.43 13.21 40.19
CA ARG A 583 -0.76 11.92 39.97
C ARG A 583 -1.32 10.82 40.87
N GLU A 584 -1.48 11.09 42.16
CA GLU A 584 -2.07 10.13 43.10
C GLU A 584 -3.53 9.83 42.76
N PHE A 585 -4.30 10.85 42.38
CA PHE A 585 -5.67 10.65 41.92
C PHE A 585 -5.74 9.77 40.66
N VAL A 586 -4.90 10.02 39.65
CA VAL A 586 -4.80 9.17 38.45
C VAL A 586 -4.38 7.73 38.81
N LYS A 587 -3.47 7.58 39.77
CA LYS A 587 -3.05 6.26 40.29
C LYS A 587 -4.21 5.51 40.95
N MET A 588 -5.01 6.19 41.77
CA MET A 588 -6.21 5.60 42.38
C MET A 588 -7.26 5.22 41.33
N LEU A 589 -7.49 6.06 40.32
CA LEU A 589 -8.41 5.75 39.22
C LEU A 589 -7.95 4.52 38.42
N ALA A 590 -6.67 4.44 38.08
CA ALA A 590 -6.09 3.32 37.34
C ALA A 590 -6.07 2.02 38.16
N LYS A 591 -5.94 2.09 39.49
CA LYS A 591 -6.03 0.92 40.39
C LYS A 591 -7.46 0.51 40.75
N SER A 592 -8.47 1.23 40.30
CA SER A 592 -9.87 0.90 40.62
C SER A 592 -10.33 -0.42 39.98
N ASP A 593 -11.28 -1.10 40.63
CA ASP A 593 -11.88 -2.32 40.09
C ASP A 593 -12.59 -2.08 38.76
N VAL A 594 -13.18 -0.90 38.58
CA VAL A 594 -13.83 -0.49 37.32
C VAL A 594 -12.80 -0.49 36.20
N PHE A 595 -11.63 0.11 36.41
CA PHE A 595 -10.57 0.15 35.39
C PHE A 595 -10.01 -1.23 35.10
N ARG A 596 -9.73 -2.03 36.14
CA ARG A 596 -9.24 -3.40 36.02
C ARG A 596 -10.19 -4.29 35.20
N ASN A 597 -11.49 -4.23 35.49
CA ASN A 597 -12.47 -5.04 34.78
C ASN A 597 -12.62 -4.62 33.31
N LEU A 598 -12.44 -3.33 32.99
CA LEU A 598 -12.53 -2.82 31.62
C LEU A 598 -11.30 -3.11 30.76
N TYR A 599 -10.09 -2.97 31.31
CA TYR A 599 -8.85 -2.93 30.51
C TYR A 599 -7.82 -4.02 30.84
N TRP A 600 -8.01 -4.77 31.93
CA TRP A 600 -7.11 -5.86 32.31
C TRP A 600 -7.78 -7.22 32.16
N SER A 601 -8.86 -7.47 32.90
CA SER A 601 -9.47 -8.81 33.02
C SER A 601 -10.01 -9.38 31.70
N SER A 602 -10.46 -8.51 30.78
CA SER A 602 -11.09 -8.93 29.51
C SER A 602 -10.13 -9.00 28.32
N MET A 603 -8.83 -8.75 28.53
CA MET A 603 -7.86 -8.55 27.44
C MET A 603 -6.68 -9.49 27.54
N TYR A 604 -6.06 -9.75 26.38
CA TYR A 604 -4.74 -10.37 26.35
C TYR A 604 -3.72 -9.47 27.06
N VAL A 605 -2.83 -10.05 27.87
CA VAL A 605 -1.92 -9.32 28.77
C VAL A 605 -1.13 -8.23 28.02
N CYS A 606 -0.47 -8.54 26.89
CA CYS A 606 0.29 -7.51 26.17
C CYS A 606 -0.59 -6.43 25.54
N LYS A 607 -1.83 -6.76 25.15
CA LYS A 607 -2.81 -5.76 24.65
C LYS A 607 -3.25 -4.84 25.79
N ALA A 608 -3.49 -5.39 26.98
CA ALA A 608 -3.80 -4.62 28.17
C ALA A 608 -2.64 -3.67 28.53
N VAL A 609 -1.40 -4.18 28.58
CA VAL A 609 -0.21 -3.38 28.86
C VAL A 609 -0.07 -2.24 27.84
N GLU A 610 -0.14 -2.53 26.54
CA GLU A 610 -0.03 -1.53 25.48
C GLU A 610 -1.12 -0.44 25.59
N TYR A 611 -2.37 -0.82 25.90
CA TYR A 611 -3.46 0.14 26.05
C TYR A 611 -3.32 0.99 27.32
N ILE A 612 -2.99 0.38 28.46
CA ILE A 612 -2.78 1.09 29.74
C ILE A 612 -1.61 2.07 29.60
N HIS A 613 -0.52 1.63 28.97
CA HIS A 613 0.64 2.46 28.68
C HIS A 613 0.26 3.72 27.87
N ARG A 614 -0.57 3.57 26.82
CA ARG A 614 -1.08 4.70 26.03
C ARG A 614 -1.92 5.68 26.86
N ARG A 615 -2.74 5.19 27.80
CA ARG A 615 -3.60 6.04 28.64
C ARG A 615 -2.82 6.81 29.70
N LEU A 616 -1.84 6.17 30.32
CA LEU A 616 -1.08 6.76 31.43
C LEU A 616 0.13 7.58 30.96
N LEU A 617 0.86 7.14 29.93
CA LEU A 617 2.04 7.86 29.42
C LEU A 617 1.76 8.68 28.16
N GLY A 618 0.58 8.56 27.56
CA GLY A 618 0.20 9.32 26.36
C GLY A 618 0.90 8.86 25.09
N ARG A 619 1.55 7.70 25.08
CA ARG A 619 2.25 7.15 23.92
C ARG A 619 2.17 5.62 23.86
N PRO A 620 2.27 5.01 22.67
CA PRO A 620 2.53 3.58 22.56
C PRO A 620 3.91 3.19 23.10
N THR A 621 4.11 1.89 23.32
CA THR A 621 5.45 1.38 23.64
C THR A 621 6.40 1.57 22.46
N TYR A 622 7.68 1.82 22.76
CA TYR A 622 8.70 2.03 21.74
C TYR A 622 9.08 0.74 21.02
N GLY A 623 9.03 -0.40 21.69
CA GLY A 623 9.48 -1.65 21.10
C GLY A 623 9.53 -2.78 22.11
N ARG A 624 10.27 -3.83 21.75
CA ARG A 624 10.18 -5.11 22.44
C ARG A 624 10.77 -5.09 23.86
N GLN A 625 11.82 -4.32 24.12
CA GLN A 625 12.42 -4.24 25.46
C GLN A 625 11.44 -3.67 26.50
N GLU A 626 10.72 -2.61 26.13
CA GLU A 626 9.78 -1.92 27.02
C GLU A 626 8.57 -2.81 27.36
N ILE A 627 7.94 -3.40 26.33
CA ILE A 627 6.80 -4.30 26.55
C ILE A 627 7.20 -5.58 27.31
N ASN A 628 8.38 -6.15 27.04
CA ASN A 628 8.89 -7.31 27.78
C ASN A 628 9.09 -6.98 29.27
N ARG A 629 9.66 -5.81 29.59
CA ARG A 629 9.87 -5.38 30.98
C ARG A 629 8.54 -5.30 31.74
N TYR A 630 7.53 -4.69 31.15
CA TYR A 630 6.20 -4.62 31.76
C TYR A 630 5.52 -5.97 31.85
N PHE A 631 5.70 -6.84 30.84
CA PHE A 631 5.21 -8.22 30.88
C PHE A 631 5.83 -9.02 32.05
N ASP A 632 7.13 -8.89 32.29
CA ASP A 632 7.82 -9.54 33.41
C ASP A 632 7.30 -9.06 34.77
N ILE A 633 7.02 -7.75 34.91
CA ILE A 633 6.41 -7.19 36.12
C ILE A 633 5.00 -7.76 36.32
N CYS A 634 4.20 -7.81 35.24
CA CYS A 634 2.85 -8.38 35.29
C CYS A 634 2.88 -9.86 35.70
N ALA A 635 3.82 -10.64 35.17
CA ALA A 635 3.94 -12.06 35.45
C ALA A 635 4.36 -12.34 36.91
N LYS A 636 5.20 -11.47 37.50
CA LYS A 636 5.73 -11.66 38.87
C LYS A 636 4.89 -11.02 39.96
N GLN A 637 4.36 -9.81 39.72
CA GLN A 637 3.77 -8.95 40.74
C GLN A 637 2.30 -8.56 40.44
N GLY A 638 1.82 -8.83 39.22
CA GLY A 638 0.44 -8.58 38.82
C GLY A 638 0.11 -7.14 38.39
N PHE A 639 -1.19 -6.86 38.29
CA PHE A 639 -1.73 -5.63 37.70
C PHE A 639 -1.37 -4.35 38.47
N TYR A 640 -1.45 -4.35 39.80
CA TYR A 640 -1.20 -3.14 40.59
C TYR A 640 0.24 -2.64 40.46
N ALA A 641 1.18 -3.57 40.41
CA ALA A 641 2.60 -3.28 40.20
C ALA A 641 2.89 -2.69 38.80
N LEU A 642 2.12 -3.08 37.77
CA LEU A 642 2.22 -2.46 36.44
C LEU A 642 1.86 -0.98 36.50
N VAL A 643 0.74 -0.64 37.16
CA VAL A 643 0.28 0.75 37.29
C VAL A 643 1.31 1.58 38.05
N ASP A 644 1.86 1.02 39.14
CA ASP A 644 2.94 1.64 39.92
C ASP A 644 4.18 1.87 39.05
N ALA A 645 4.64 0.84 38.33
CA ALA A 645 5.82 0.95 37.48
C ALA A 645 5.69 1.99 36.36
N ILE A 646 4.48 2.24 35.85
CA ILE A 646 4.23 3.25 34.81
C ILE A 646 4.16 4.66 35.42
N ILE A 647 3.37 4.86 36.47
CA ILE A 647 3.14 6.18 37.08
C ILE A 647 4.37 6.66 37.88
N ASP A 648 5.14 5.73 38.44
CA ASP A 648 6.38 6.02 39.17
C ASP A 648 7.62 6.02 38.26
N SER A 649 7.42 5.99 36.93
CA SER A 649 8.51 6.10 35.97
C SER A 649 9.06 7.52 35.87
N ALA A 650 10.38 7.64 35.61
CA ALA A 650 11.02 8.94 35.41
C ALA A 650 10.38 9.74 34.26
N GLU A 651 9.91 9.06 33.21
CA GLU A 651 9.22 9.73 32.10
C GLU A 651 7.88 10.34 32.53
N TYR A 652 7.11 9.67 33.39
CA TYR A 652 5.85 10.24 33.90
C TYR A 652 6.14 11.51 34.71
N THR A 653 7.13 11.45 35.61
CA THR A 653 7.53 12.58 36.48
C THR A 653 8.04 13.76 35.67
N GLU A 654 8.90 13.55 34.67
CA GLU A 654 9.45 14.62 33.82
C GLU A 654 8.39 15.30 32.96
N VAL A 655 7.36 14.58 32.54
CA VAL A 655 6.38 15.05 31.55
C VAL A 655 5.14 15.66 32.21
N PHE A 656 4.58 14.97 33.20
CA PHE A 656 3.31 15.38 33.83
C PHE A 656 3.53 15.95 35.24
N GLY A 657 4.59 15.52 35.93
CA GLY A 657 4.82 15.87 37.33
C GLY A 657 3.66 15.40 38.23
N GLU A 658 3.36 16.20 39.25
CA GLU A 658 2.31 15.92 40.24
C GLU A 658 0.95 16.53 39.89
N ASP A 659 0.93 17.61 39.08
CA ASP A 659 -0.23 18.49 38.92
C ASP A 659 -0.93 18.37 37.55
N THR A 660 -0.31 17.69 36.58
CA THR A 660 -0.80 17.66 35.19
C THR A 660 -1.54 16.37 34.89
N VAL A 661 -2.72 16.50 34.28
CA VAL A 661 -3.47 15.33 33.79
C VAL A 661 -2.75 14.75 32.57
N PRO A 662 -2.53 13.42 32.50
CA PRO A 662 -1.95 12.81 31.31
C PRO A 662 -2.72 13.18 30.03
N TYR A 663 -2.01 13.33 28.93
CA TYR A 663 -2.59 13.64 27.63
C TYR A 663 -1.91 12.85 26.52
N GLU A 664 -2.54 12.70 25.36
CA GLU A 664 -1.97 11.99 24.22
C GLU A 664 -0.80 12.78 23.61
N ARG A 665 0.42 12.27 23.78
CA ARG A 665 1.68 12.90 23.34
C ARG A 665 2.17 12.38 22.00
N TYR A 666 1.90 11.12 21.69
CA TYR A 666 2.39 10.45 20.49
C TYR A 666 1.33 9.60 19.83
N LEU A 667 1.37 9.61 18.50
CA LEU A 667 0.54 8.82 17.61
C LEU A 667 1.41 7.87 16.79
N THR A 668 0.83 6.77 16.35
CA THR A 668 1.43 5.97 15.27
C THR A 668 1.14 6.61 13.92
N PRO A 669 1.96 6.35 12.88
CA PRO A 669 1.64 6.73 11.50
C PRO A 669 0.21 6.34 11.07
N ALA A 670 -0.22 5.12 11.43
CA ALA A 670 -1.58 4.65 11.16
C ALA A 670 -2.66 5.50 11.85
N GLY A 671 -2.44 5.88 13.12
CA GLY A 671 -3.38 6.73 13.85
C GLY A 671 -3.43 8.18 13.36
N MET A 672 -2.29 8.74 12.94
CA MET A 672 -2.25 10.05 12.28
C MET A 672 -3.01 10.01 10.94
N GLN A 673 -2.80 8.97 10.12
CA GLN A 673 -3.50 8.81 8.85
C GLN A 673 -5.02 8.74 9.03
N LEU A 674 -5.50 8.02 10.05
CA LEU A 674 -6.93 7.92 10.37
C LEU A 674 -7.58 9.28 10.68
N ARG A 675 -6.80 10.25 11.15
CA ARG A 675 -7.27 11.61 11.49
C ARG A 675 -7.12 12.58 10.31
N MET A 676 -5.99 12.54 9.60
CA MET A 676 -5.60 13.53 8.58
C MET A 676 -6.07 13.18 7.16
N ALA A 677 -6.17 11.90 6.81
CA ALA A 677 -6.56 11.47 5.46
C ALA A 677 -8.08 11.49 5.24
N ARG A 678 -8.81 12.35 5.96
CA ARG A 678 -10.26 12.54 5.80
C ARG A 678 -10.49 13.60 4.72
N PRO A 679 -11.49 13.46 3.83
CA PRO A 679 -11.72 14.43 2.75
C PRO A 679 -11.80 15.89 3.19
N GLY A 680 -12.34 16.17 4.38
CA GLY A 680 -12.41 17.53 4.94
C GLY A 680 -11.16 18.03 5.69
N ALA A 681 -10.17 17.16 5.94
CA ALA A 681 -8.90 17.50 6.58
C ALA A 681 -7.73 17.57 5.58
N LEU A 682 -7.91 17.01 4.38
CA LEU A 682 -6.97 17.19 3.28
C LEU A 682 -7.04 18.64 2.81
N LYS A 683 -5.87 19.25 2.60
CA LYS A 683 -5.82 20.53 1.89
C LYS A 683 -6.43 20.34 0.49
N PRO A 684 -7.16 21.32 -0.05
CA PRO A 684 -7.72 21.22 -1.41
C PRO A 684 -6.66 20.96 -2.49
N ASP A 685 -5.40 21.31 -2.18
CA ASP A 685 -4.22 21.15 -3.04
C ASP A 685 -3.57 19.75 -2.99
N TYR A 686 -4.06 18.84 -2.14
CA TYR A 686 -3.43 17.54 -1.92
C TYR A 686 -3.98 16.51 -2.92
N GLY A 687 -3.20 16.18 -3.95
CA GLY A 687 -3.51 15.11 -4.92
C GLY A 687 -4.11 15.58 -6.25
N THR A 688 -4.45 16.86 -6.36
CA THR A 688 -4.69 17.56 -7.62
C THR A 688 -3.43 18.30 -8.01
N LYS A 689 -3.09 18.35 -9.31
CA LYS A 689 -2.07 19.31 -9.76
C LYS A 689 -2.64 20.69 -9.44
N VAL A 690 -2.01 21.40 -8.50
CA VAL A 690 -2.32 22.81 -8.26
C VAL A 690 -1.94 23.54 -9.53
N GLU A 691 -2.91 23.79 -10.39
CA GLU A 691 -2.79 24.83 -11.40
C GLU A 691 -2.77 26.14 -10.60
N VAL A 692 -1.57 26.62 -10.29
CA VAL A 692 -1.41 27.96 -9.75
C VAL A 692 -2.13 28.88 -10.73
N SER A 693 -3.10 29.66 -10.26
CA SER A 693 -3.82 30.60 -11.09
C SER A 693 -2.86 31.73 -11.48
N GLU A 694 -2.04 31.48 -12.50
CA GLU A 694 -1.17 32.49 -13.07
C GLU A 694 -2.05 33.49 -13.82
N THR A 695 -1.77 34.77 -13.62
CA THR A 695 -2.37 35.82 -14.42
C THR A 695 -2.02 35.56 -15.88
N PRO A 696 -3.01 35.42 -16.78
CA PRO A 696 -2.70 35.18 -18.18
C PRO A 696 -1.81 36.30 -18.71
N ARG A 697 -0.80 35.96 -19.51
CA ARG A 697 0.17 36.93 -20.06
C ARG A 697 -0.48 38.12 -20.79
N PHE A 698 -1.65 37.93 -21.40
CA PHE A 698 -2.38 39.03 -22.03
C PHE A 698 -2.91 40.07 -21.02
N VAL A 699 -3.22 39.64 -19.79
CA VAL A 699 -3.60 40.52 -18.68
C VAL A 699 -2.39 41.30 -18.20
N GLU A 700 -1.23 40.65 -18.09
CA GLU A 700 0.04 41.32 -17.71
C GLU A 700 0.46 42.37 -18.73
N LEU A 701 0.35 42.07 -20.04
CA LEU A 701 0.66 43.01 -21.11
C LEU A 701 -0.34 44.19 -21.19
N GLY A 702 -1.57 44.00 -20.69
CA GLY A 702 -2.60 45.03 -20.65
C GLY A 702 -2.67 45.81 -19.33
N GLN A 703 -1.96 45.36 -18.29
CA GLN A 703 -1.98 46.00 -16.98
C GLN A 703 -1.10 47.26 -16.94
N VAL A 704 -1.62 48.29 -16.28
CA VAL A 704 -0.88 49.52 -16.04
C VAL A 704 0.18 49.26 -14.96
N SER A 705 1.43 49.63 -15.23
CA SER A 705 2.62 49.33 -14.43
C SER A 705 2.71 50.03 -13.06
N GLY A 706 1.72 50.83 -12.65
CA GLY A 706 1.76 51.53 -11.38
C GLY A 706 0.47 52.27 -11.02
N VAL A 707 0.38 52.69 -9.77
CA VAL A 707 -0.71 53.52 -9.26
C VAL A 707 -0.65 54.88 -9.94
N ARG A 708 -1.67 55.22 -10.73
CA ARG A 708 -1.77 56.53 -11.37
C ARG A 708 -2.39 57.52 -10.39
N THR A 709 -1.67 58.60 -10.13
CA THR A 709 -2.18 59.72 -9.34
C THR A 709 -3.11 60.58 -10.19
N GLU A 710 -4.01 61.33 -9.55
CA GLU A 710 -4.95 62.19 -10.24
C GLU A 710 -4.29 63.19 -11.23
N PRO A 711 -3.13 63.81 -10.94
CA PRO A 711 -2.44 64.67 -11.91
C PRO A 711 -1.96 63.92 -13.18
N ASP A 712 -1.48 62.67 -13.05
CA ASP A 712 -1.07 61.85 -14.21
C ASP A 712 -2.27 61.47 -15.08
N ILE A 713 -3.41 61.18 -14.44
CA ILE A 713 -4.67 60.91 -15.13
C ILE A 713 -5.12 62.16 -15.92
N GLN A 714 -5.13 63.33 -15.27
CA GLN A 714 -5.52 64.59 -15.93
C GLN A 714 -4.59 64.96 -17.09
N ALA A 715 -3.27 64.81 -16.92
CA ALA A 715 -2.30 65.05 -17.99
C ALA A 715 -2.58 64.17 -19.23
N ARG A 716 -2.83 62.88 -19.02
CA ARG A 716 -3.15 61.93 -20.10
C ARG A 716 -4.51 62.16 -20.73
N ILE A 717 -5.49 62.67 -19.99
CA ILE A 717 -6.78 63.09 -20.56
C ILE A 717 -6.58 64.31 -21.47
N SER A 718 -5.72 65.25 -21.06
CA SER A 718 -5.47 66.50 -21.80
C SER A 718 -4.56 66.35 -23.02
N GLN A 719 -4.01 65.16 -23.30
CA GLN A 719 -3.05 64.95 -24.37
C GLN A 719 -3.69 65.07 -25.77
N GLY A 720 -2.94 65.64 -26.73
CA GLY A 720 -3.35 65.75 -28.13
C GLY A 720 -3.93 67.12 -28.51
N VAL A 721 -4.53 67.19 -29.70
CA VAL A 721 -5.24 68.40 -30.16
C VAL A 721 -6.53 68.56 -29.37
N THR A 722 -6.91 69.80 -29.07
CA THR A 722 -8.07 70.11 -28.24
C THR A 722 -9.36 69.48 -28.79
N ALA A 723 -10.22 69.00 -27.88
CA ALA A 723 -11.51 68.40 -28.21
C ALA A 723 -12.44 69.34 -28.99
N GLN A 724 -12.18 70.66 -28.95
CA GLN A 724 -12.88 71.67 -29.74
C GLN A 724 -12.90 71.36 -31.24
N ARG A 725 -11.88 70.69 -31.78
CA ARG A 725 -11.86 70.23 -33.18
C ARG A 725 -13.04 69.29 -33.51
N GLN A 726 -13.41 68.40 -32.59
CA GLN A 726 -14.54 67.48 -32.76
C GLN A 726 -15.88 68.15 -32.43
N GLN A 727 -15.87 69.16 -31.56
CA GLN A 727 -17.07 69.85 -31.07
C GLN A 727 -17.49 71.07 -31.91
N THR A 728 -16.74 71.43 -32.96
CA THR A 728 -17.04 72.60 -33.80
C THR A 728 -18.25 72.32 -34.71
N LYS A 729 -19.32 73.12 -34.57
CA LYS A 729 -20.51 73.04 -35.43
C LYS A 729 -20.32 73.89 -36.70
N VAL A 730 -20.52 73.27 -37.86
CA VAL A 730 -20.49 73.96 -39.17
C VAL A 730 -21.90 74.38 -39.55
N PHE A 731 -22.09 75.65 -39.90
CA PHE A 731 -23.37 76.19 -40.34
C PHE A 731 -23.39 76.27 -41.87
N LYS A 732 -24.31 75.54 -42.50
CA LYS A 732 -24.51 75.54 -43.95
C LYS A 732 -25.98 75.82 -44.28
N LEU A 733 -26.22 76.73 -45.20
CA LEU A 733 -27.55 77.12 -45.64
C LEU A 733 -27.84 76.49 -47.02
N ILE A 734 -28.48 75.32 -47.01
CA ILE A 734 -28.77 74.55 -48.24
C ILE A 734 -30.21 74.80 -48.74
N ASP A 735 -31.12 75.18 -47.82
CA ASP A 735 -32.54 75.42 -48.11
C ASP A 735 -33.03 76.70 -47.40
N LEU A 736 -33.87 77.47 -48.09
CA LEU A 736 -34.45 78.74 -47.63
C LEU A 736 -35.87 78.57 -47.03
N SER A 737 -36.41 77.35 -47.06
CA SER A 737 -37.69 77.00 -46.45
C SER A 737 -37.63 77.04 -44.92
N ASP A 738 -36.50 76.62 -44.32
CA ASP A 738 -36.27 76.65 -42.89
C ASP A 738 -35.82 78.04 -42.43
N LYS A 739 -36.80 78.85 -42.01
CA LYS A 739 -36.56 80.21 -41.49
C LYS A 739 -35.80 80.22 -40.17
N VAL A 740 -35.75 79.11 -39.41
CA VAL A 740 -34.96 79.01 -38.18
C VAL A 740 -33.49 78.75 -38.51
N ALA A 741 -33.19 77.83 -39.43
CA ALA A 741 -31.83 77.59 -39.91
C ALA A 741 -31.23 78.84 -40.56
N LEU A 742 -32.01 79.57 -41.37
CA LEU A 742 -31.61 80.86 -41.94
C LEU A 742 -31.20 81.87 -40.86
N LYS A 743 -32.04 82.06 -39.83
CA LYS A 743 -31.73 82.96 -38.70
C LYS A 743 -30.49 82.52 -37.94
N GLN A 744 -30.30 81.21 -37.74
CA GLN A 744 -29.11 80.67 -37.07
C GLN A 744 -27.83 80.84 -37.90
N ALA A 745 -27.90 80.67 -39.23
CA ALA A 745 -26.78 80.89 -40.13
C ALA A 745 -26.39 82.38 -40.18
N ILE A 746 -27.37 83.29 -40.24
CA ILE A 746 -27.14 84.74 -40.15
C ILE A 746 -26.46 85.11 -38.83
N ALA A 747 -26.99 84.62 -37.70
CA ALA A 747 -26.39 84.86 -36.38
C ALA A 747 -24.99 84.23 -36.24
N ALA A 748 -24.74 83.08 -36.86
CA ALA A 748 -23.42 82.46 -36.90
C ALA A 748 -22.43 83.28 -37.75
N ALA A 749 -22.86 83.81 -38.90
CA ALA A 749 -22.06 84.67 -39.75
C ALA A 749 -21.67 85.97 -39.04
N TYR A 750 -22.60 86.57 -38.29
CA TYR A 750 -22.29 87.73 -37.43
C TYR A 750 -21.25 87.40 -36.38
N ARG A 751 -21.42 86.29 -35.64
CA ARG A 751 -20.44 85.85 -34.64
C ARG A 751 -19.08 85.50 -35.24
N GLN A 752 -19.03 84.98 -36.46
CA GLN A 752 -17.78 84.65 -37.12
C GLN A 752 -17.03 85.90 -37.60
N VAL A 753 -17.73 86.80 -38.30
CA VAL A 753 -17.11 87.99 -38.93
C VAL A 753 -16.80 89.07 -37.89
N PHE A 754 -17.66 89.25 -36.89
CA PHE A 754 -17.50 90.29 -35.87
C PHE A 754 -17.03 89.77 -34.50
N GLU A 755 -16.74 88.47 -34.38
CA GLU A 755 -16.35 87.75 -33.16
C GLU A 755 -17.43 87.70 -32.04
N ARG A 756 -18.59 88.33 -32.24
CA ARG A 756 -19.67 88.45 -31.24
C ARG A 756 -21.03 88.69 -31.90
N ASP A 757 -22.11 88.54 -31.13
CA ASP A 757 -23.45 88.90 -31.57
C ASP A 757 -23.61 90.44 -31.68
N LEU A 758 -24.35 90.87 -32.70
CA LEU A 758 -24.49 92.29 -33.06
C LEU A 758 -25.71 93.00 -32.44
N ALA A 759 -26.65 92.25 -31.87
CA ALA A 759 -27.90 92.78 -31.30
C ALA A 759 -27.74 93.96 -30.32
N PRO A 760 -26.67 94.07 -29.50
CA PRO A 760 -26.51 95.19 -28.57
C PRO A 760 -25.88 96.47 -29.17
N TYR A 761 -25.37 96.46 -30.40
CA TYR A 761 -24.46 97.51 -30.92
C TYR A 761 -24.88 98.12 -32.27
N ILE A 762 -26.06 97.77 -32.80
CA ILE A 762 -26.59 98.25 -34.08
C ILE A 762 -27.78 99.20 -33.87
N VAL A 763 -27.83 100.31 -34.61
CA VAL A 763 -29.09 101.04 -34.90
C VAL A 763 -29.82 100.22 -35.96
N GLN A 764 -30.99 99.65 -35.62
CA GLN A 764 -31.71 98.51 -36.25
C GLN A 764 -31.80 98.37 -37.79
N ALA A 765 -31.26 99.28 -38.61
CA ALA A 765 -31.42 99.32 -40.07
C ALA A 765 -30.17 98.96 -40.92
N GLN A 766 -28.98 98.73 -40.34
CA GLN A 766 -27.74 98.62 -41.14
C GLN A 766 -27.62 97.33 -41.99
N PHE A 767 -28.07 96.17 -41.51
CA PHE A 767 -27.93 94.88 -42.22
C PHE A 767 -29.24 94.23 -42.66
N THR A 768 -30.38 94.85 -42.35
CA THR A 768 -31.72 94.33 -42.69
C THR A 768 -31.87 94.09 -44.20
N ALA A 769 -31.21 94.91 -45.03
CA ALA A 769 -31.19 94.73 -46.48
C ALA A 769 -30.43 93.46 -46.89
N LEU A 770 -29.28 93.16 -46.28
CA LEU A 770 -28.51 91.94 -46.58
C LEU A 770 -29.22 90.68 -46.04
N GLU A 771 -29.83 90.77 -44.85
CA GLU A 771 -30.62 89.68 -44.28
C GLU A 771 -31.83 89.34 -45.16
N SER A 772 -32.50 90.37 -45.68
CA SER A 772 -33.65 90.19 -46.58
C SER A 772 -33.21 89.60 -47.92
N LYS A 773 -32.10 90.07 -48.50
CA LYS A 773 -31.54 89.52 -49.73
C LYS A 773 -31.16 88.04 -49.59
N LEU A 774 -30.49 87.67 -48.49
CA LEU A 774 -30.16 86.27 -48.21
C LEU A 774 -31.43 85.44 -47.99
N GLY A 775 -32.42 85.98 -47.27
CA GLY A 775 -33.68 85.28 -46.96
C GLY A 775 -34.61 85.08 -48.16
N ASN A 776 -34.47 85.92 -49.20
CA ASN A 776 -35.16 85.81 -50.49
C ASN A 776 -34.38 84.97 -51.52
N GLY A 777 -33.12 84.59 -51.23
CA GLY A 777 -32.25 83.87 -52.16
C GLY A 777 -31.67 84.74 -53.28
N GLU A 778 -31.66 86.07 -53.11
CA GLU A 778 -31.04 87.01 -54.06
C GLU A 778 -29.51 87.01 -53.98
N ILE A 779 -28.96 86.57 -52.84
CA ILE A 779 -27.51 86.40 -52.61
C ILE A 779 -27.25 85.07 -51.88
N ASN A 780 -26.07 84.48 -52.09
CA ASN A 780 -25.62 83.29 -51.34
C ASN A 780 -24.91 83.67 -50.02
N VAL A 781 -24.55 82.68 -49.19
CA VAL A 781 -23.89 82.91 -47.88
C VAL A 781 -22.52 83.57 -48.07
N LYS A 782 -21.80 83.21 -49.14
CA LYS A 782 -20.51 83.82 -49.51
C LYS A 782 -20.64 85.32 -49.79
N GLU A 783 -21.60 85.72 -50.63
CA GLU A 783 -21.90 87.12 -50.97
C GLU A 783 -22.44 87.88 -49.75
N PHE A 784 -23.20 87.20 -48.89
CA PHE A 784 -23.61 87.76 -47.61
C PHE A 784 -22.41 88.08 -46.73
N ILE A 785 -21.45 87.17 -46.60
CA ILE A 785 -20.21 87.36 -45.82
C ILE A 785 -19.32 88.46 -46.42
N GLU A 786 -19.21 88.52 -47.75
CA GLU A 786 -18.51 89.60 -48.45
C GLU A 786 -19.18 90.96 -48.17
N GLY A 787 -20.52 91.00 -48.21
CA GLY A 787 -21.31 92.18 -47.83
C GLY A 787 -21.10 92.61 -46.38
N LEU A 788 -20.92 91.67 -45.44
CA LEU A 788 -20.58 91.98 -44.05
C LEU A 788 -19.16 92.55 -43.92
N GLY A 789 -18.19 91.98 -44.63
CA GLY A 789 -16.79 92.44 -44.58
C GLY A 789 -16.54 93.81 -45.23
N ILE A 790 -17.40 94.22 -46.18
CA ILE A 790 -17.32 95.53 -46.86
C ILE A 790 -18.08 96.63 -46.08
N SER A 791 -18.83 96.26 -45.06
CA SER A 791 -19.65 97.20 -44.28
C SER A 791 -18.84 98.24 -43.53
N GLU A 792 -19.43 99.44 -43.33
CA GLU A 792 -18.82 100.49 -42.52
C GLU A 792 -18.53 100.02 -41.08
N LEU A 793 -19.35 99.09 -40.56
CA LEU A 793 -19.17 98.53 -39.23
C LEU A 793 -17.90 97.68 -39.14
N TYR A 794 -17.63 96.83 -40.13
CA TYR A 794 -16.42 96.02 -40.16
C TYR A 794 -15.17 96.90 -40.28
N ILE A 795 -15.26 97.96 -41.09
CA ILE A 795 -14.20 98.98 -41.21
C ILE A 795 -13.94 99.65 -39.86
N LYS A 796 -14.99 100.05 -39.14
CA LYS A 796 -14.86 100.70 -37.83
C LYS A 796 -14.23 99.78 -36.77
N GLU A 797 -14.59 98.50 -36.74
CA GLU A 797 -14.15 97.58 -35.67
C GLU A 797 -12.80 96.92 -35.95
N PHE A 798 -12.54 96.51 -37.20
CA PHE A 798 -11.39 95.66 -37.52
C PHE A 798 -10.40 96.27 -38.53
N TYR A 799 -10.70 97.44 -39.11
CA TYR A 799 -9.77 98.16 -40.01
C TYR A 799 -9.20 99.44 -39.39
N THR A 800 -10.05 100.39 -38.99
CA THR A 800 -9.60 101.70 -38.47
C THR A 800 -8.72 101.66 -37.21
N PRO A 801 -8.90 100.73 -36.24
CA PRO A 801 -8.12 100.75 -35.02
C PRO A 801 -6.80 99.95 -35.10
N TYR A 802 -6.52 99.30 -36.23
CA TYR A 802 -5.44 98.32 -36.35
C TYR A 802 -4.53 98.59 -37.57
N PRO A 803 -3.22 98.29 -37.49
CA PRO A 803 -2.33 98.38 -38.64
C PRO A 803 -2.63 97.28 -39.67
N ASN A 804 -2.29 97.50 -40.94
CA ASN A 804 -2.56 96.56 -42.04
C ASN A 804 -2.14 95.11 -41.75
N THR A 805 -1.01 94.89 -41.08
CA THR A 805 -0.56 93.53 -40.71
C THR A 805 -1.53 92.83 -39.76
N LYS A 806 -2.10 93.56 -38.80
CA LYS A 806 -3.11 93.03 -37.88
C LYS A 806 -4.46 92.83 -38.59
N VAL A 807 -4.79 93.72 -39.52
CA VAL A 807 -5.96 93.56 -40.39
C VAL A 807 -5.85 92.28 -41.23
N ILE A 808 -4.65 91.91 -41.69
CA ILE A 808 -4.42 90.66 -42.43
C ILE A 808 -4.62 89.44 -41.54
N GLU A 809 -4.08 89.44 -40.32
CA GLU A 809 -4.31 88.36 -39.35
C GLU A 809 -5.80 88.18 -39.03
N LEU A 810 -6.51 89.28 -38.78
CA LEU A 810 -7.94 89.27 -38.44
C LEU A 810 -8.78 88.89 -39.67
N GLY A 811 -8.46 89.41 -40.84
CA GLY A 811 -9.13 89.05 -42.09
C GLY A 811 -9.01 87.55 -42.39
N THR A 812 -7.79 87.00 -42.33
CA THR A 812 -7.59 85.55 -42.54
C THR A 812 -8.26 84.72 -41.44
N LYS A 813 -8.32 85.22 -40.19
CA LYS A 813 -9.08 84.60 -39.09
C LYS A 813 -10.58 84.54 -39.39
N HIS A 814 -11.20 85.66 -39.74
CA HIS A 814 -12.65 85.79 -39.94
C HIS A 814 -13.13 85.07 -41.20
N PHE A 815 -12.43 85.27 -42.33
CA PHE A 815 -12.89 84.81 -43.63
C PHE A 815 -12.29 83.47 -44.05
N LEU A 816 -11.08 83.12 -43.61
CA LEU A 816 -10.43 81.85 -43.98
C LEU A 816 -10.32 80.83 -42.83
N GLY A 817 -10.69 81.23 -41.60
CA GLY A 817 -10.70 80.34 -40.44
C GLY A 817 -9.31 80.00 -39.89
N ARG A 818 -8.26 80.72 -40.28
CA ARG A 818 -6.84 80.39 -40.00
C ARG A 818 -5.95 81.63 -39.90
N ALA A 819 -4.71 81.45 -39.43
CA ALA A 819 -3.66 82.47 -39.52
C ALA A 819 -3.12 82.60 -40.96
N PRO A 820 -2.36 83.67 -41.28
CA PRO A 820 -1.58 83.76 -42.52
C PRO A 820 -0.57 82.60 -42.65
N LEU A 821 -0.42 82.06 -43.86
CA LEU A 821 0.37 80.87 -44.18
C LEU A 821 1.87 81.15 -44.14
N ASN A 822 2.30 82.22 -44.81
CA ASN A 822 3.70 82.55 -45.03
C ASN A 822 3.88 84.05 -45.32
N GLN A 823 5.14 84.47 -45.40
CA GLN A 823 5.48 85.87 -45.65
C GLN A 823 4.98 86.38 -47.01
N LYS A 824 4.89 85.50 -48.02
CA LYS A 824 4.41 85.87 -49.35
C LYS A 824 2.92 86.25 -49.31
N GLU A 825 2.11 85.52 -48.55
CA GLU A 825 0.69 85.83 -48.36
C GLU A 825 0.51 87.18 -47.65
N ILE A 826 1.29 87.44 -46.58
CA ILE A 826 1.27 88.73 -45.88
C ILE A 826 1.65 89.88 -46.81
N GLN A 827 2.71 89.72 -47.61
CA GLN A 827 3.14 90.74 -48.58
C GLN A 827 2.07 91.01 -49.64
N THR A 828 1.48 89.96 -50.20
CA THR A 828 0.43 90.06 -51.23
C THR A 828 -0.78 90.83 -50.70
N TYR A 829 -1.27 90.46 -49.51
CA TYR A 829 -2.40 91.15 -48.91
C TYR A 829 -2.09 92.56 -48.43
N ASN A 830 -0.87 92.83 -47.95
CA ASN A 830 -0.46 94.18 -47.58
C ASN A 830 -0.40 95.10 -48.81
N GLN A 831 0.05 94.57 -49.96
CA GLN A 831 0.03 95.32 -51.22
C GLN A 831 -1.41 95.64 -51.66
N ILE A 832 -2.33 94.67 -51.62
CA ILE A 832 -3.75 94.88 -51.96
C ILE A 832 -4.39 95.94 -51.04
N LEU A 833 -4.14 95.85 -49.72
CA LEU A 833 -4.64 96.82 -48.74
C LEU A 833 -4.09 98.23 -48.99
N ALA A 834 -2.84 98.35 -49.45
CA ALA A 834 -2.20 99.64 -49.72
C ALA A 834 -2.66 100.28 -51.04
N SER A 835 -2.94 99.49 -52.08
CA SER A 835 -3.30 100.00 -53.42
C SER A 835 -4.79 100.19 -53.65
N GLU A 836 -5.63 99.27 -53.14
CA GLU A 836 -7.06 99.17 -53.50
C GLU A 836 -7.99 99.22 -52.27
N GLY A 837 -7.42 99.16 -51.06
CA GLY A 837 -8.14 99.27 -49.80
C GLY A 837 -8.86 97.99 -49.34
N ILE A 838 -9.65 98.12 -48.28
CA ILE A 838 -10.26 96.97 -47.56
C ILE A 838 -11.25 96.17 -48.43
N ARG A 839 -11.96 96.82 -49.35
CA ARG A 839 -12.97 96.13 -50.20
C ARG A 839 -12.32 95.09 -51.11
N ALA A 840 -11.22 95.47 -51.78
CA ALA A 840 -10.45 94.56 -52.61
C ALA A 840 -9.78 93.45 -51.78
N PHE A 841 -9.33 93.76 -50.56
CA PHE A 841 -8.75 92.76 -49.65
C PHE A 841 -9.75 91.68 -49.22
N ILE A 842 -10.98 92.04 -48.83
CA ILE A 842 -12.02 91.07 -48.51
C ILE A 842 -12.40 90.25 -49.75
N GLY A 843 -12.61 90.92 -50.88
CA GLY A 843 -12.91 90.25 -52.16
C GLY A 843 -11.83 89.25 -52.56
N ALA A 844 -10.55 89.57 -52.36
CA ALA A 844 -9.43 88.67 -52.66
C ALA A 844 -9.40 87.40 -51.78
N MET A 845 -9.91 87.46 -50.55
CA MET A 845 -10.02 86.28 -49.67
C MET A 845 -11.26 85.45 -50.00
N VAL A 846 -12.43 86.09 -50.09
CA VAL A 846 -13.72 85.41 -50.26
C VAL A 846 -13.87 84.81 -51.66
N ASN A 847 -13.31 85.46 -52.69
CA ASN A 847 -13.27 84.92 -54.06
C ASN A 847 -12.04 84.03 -54.33
N GLY A 848 -11.19 83.80 -53.32
CA GLY A 848 -10.03 82.94 -53.42
C GLY A 848 -10.41 81.46 -53.57
N MET A 849 -9.57 80.70 -54.29
CA MET A 849 -9.77 79.25 -54.49
C MET A 849 -9.85 78.48 -53.17
N GLU A 850 -9.11 78.90 -52.15
CA GLU A 850 -9.17 78.27 -50.83
C GLU A 850 -10.54 78.43 -50.16
N TYR A 851 -11.13 79.63 -50.21
CA TYR A 851 -12.45 79.86 -49.62
C TYR A 851 -13.51 78.98 -50.29
N LEU A 852 -13.48 78.91 -51.63
CA LEU A 852 -14.39 78.07 -52.42
C LEU A 852 -14.21 76.57 -52.11
N GLN A 853 -12.98 76.09 -51.97
CA GLN A 853 -12.71 74.68 -51.67
C GLN A 853 -13.15 74.27 -50.25
N VAL A 854 -13.05 75.19 -49.29
CA VAL A 854 -13.29 74.87 -47.87
C VAL A 854 -14.72 75.17 -47.44
N PHE A 855 -15.29 76.29 -47.88
CA PHE A 855 -16.61 76.76 -47.45
C PHE A 855 -17.65 76.71 -48.59
N GLY A 856 -17.22 76.83 -49.85
CA GLY A 856 -18.13 76.95 -50.99
C GLY A 856 -18.96 78.24 -50.92
N GLU A 857 -20.20 78.19 -51.41
CA GLU A 857 -21.10 79.35 -51.45
C GLU A 857 -22.12 79.40 -50.29
N ASP A 858 -22.29 78.28 -49.59
CA ASP A 858 -23.40 78.06 -48.65
C ASP A 858 -22.96 77.96 -47.17
N THR A 859 -21.65 77.90 -46.91
CA THR A 859 -21.12 77.60 -45.56
C THR A 859 -20.54 78.83 -44.91
N VAL A 860 -20.90 79.07 -43.65
CA VAL A 860 -20.27 80.10 -42.83
C VAL A 860 -18.86 79.67 -42.45
N PRO A 861 -17.83 80.53 -42.60
CA PRO A 861 -16.48 80.24 -42.14
C PRO A 861 -16.46 79.82 -40.68
N TYR A 862 -15.58 78.89 -40.36
CA TYR A 862 -15.43 78.35 -39.02
C TYR A 862 -13.94 78.18 -38.69
N ARG A 863 -13.63 78.06 -37.39
CA ARG A 863 -12.25 77.81 -36.92
C ARG A 863 -11.72 76.51 -37.52
N ARG A 864 -10.60 76.61 -38.23
CA ARG A 864 -9.89 75.45 -38.79
C ARG A 864 -8.69 75.08 -37.92
N TYR A 865 -8.30 73.81 -37.98
CA TYR A 865 -7.10 73.28 -37.31
C TYR A 865 -6.11 72.82 -38.40
N PRO A 866 -5.37 73.75 -39.05
CA PRO A 866 -4.48 73.42 -40.16
C PRO A 866 -3.26 72.62 -39.68
N THR A 867 -2.83 71.61 -40.44
CA THR A 867 -1.71 70.72 -40.03
C THR A 867 -0.46 70.87 -40.89
N LEU A 868 -0.60 71.07 -42.21
CA LEU A 868 0.52 71.02 -43.17
C LEU A 868 1.47 72.23 -43.12
N PRO A 869 1.00 73.49 -43.05
CA PRO A 869 1.93 74.62 -43.03
C PRO A 869 2.61 74.76 -41.66
N ALA A 870 3.95 74.90 -41.67
CA ALA A 870 4.83 74.68 -40.51
C ALA A 870 4.44 75.40 -39.21
N ALA A 871 4.00 76.67 -39.29
CA ALA A 871 3.63 77.45 -38.11
C ALA A 871 2.12 77.74 -38.02
N ASN A 872 1.30 77.20 -38.91
CA ASN A 872 -0.09 77.62 -39.01
C ASN A 872 -0.96 77.03 -37.89
N PHE A 873 -0.69 75.79 -37.43
CA PHE A 873 -1.38 75.22 -36.27
C PHE A 873 -1.18 76.08 -35.00
N PRO A 874 0.06 76.32 -34.52
CA PRO A 874 0.27 77.10 -33.29
C PRO A 874 -0.15 78.56 -33.43
N ASN A 875 -0.01 79.17 -34.62
CA ASN A 875 -0.43 80.55 -34.84
C ASN A 875 -1.96 80.68 -34.84
N THR A 876 -2.67 79.73 -35.45
CA THR A 876 -4.14 79.71 -35.42
C THR A 876 -4.66 79.42 -34.02
N GLU A 877 -4.03 78.51 -33.26
CA GLU A 877 -4.34 78.31 -31.84
C GLU A 877 -4.21 79.60 -31.03
N ARG A 878 -3.10 80.33 -31.20
CA ARG A 878 -2.90 81.62 -30.53
C ARG A 878 -3.96 82.66 -30.93
N LEU A 879 -4.32 82.75 -32.21
CA LEU A 879 -5.33 83.72 -32.69
C LEU A 879 -6.73 83.46 -32.14
N TYR A 880 -7.13 82.18 -32.03
CA TYR A 880 -8.47 81.81 -31.57
C TYR A 880 -8.58 81.68 -30.05
N ASN A 881 -7.47 81.45 -29.34
CA ASN A 881 -7.46 81.45 -27.88
C ASN A 881 -7.32 82.87 -27.30
N LYS A 882 -6.98 83.88 -28.13
CA LYS A 882 -7.06 85.30 -27.77
C LYS A 882 -8.49 85.84 -27.93
N LEU A 883 -9.04 86.44 -26.87
CA LEU A 883 -10.35 87.09 -26.90
C LEU A 883 -10.29 88.45 -27.61
N THR A 884 -11.44 88.89 -28.13
CA THR A 884 -11.59 90.18 -28.81
C THR A 884 -11.11 91.32 -27.89
N LYS A 885 -10.16 92.13 -28.39
CA LYS A 885 -9.54 93.26 -27.64
C LYS A 885 -8.79 92.87 -26.35
N GLN A 886 -8.39 91.60 -26.18
CA GLN A 886 -7.58 91.16 -25.03
C GLN A 886 -6.23 91.88 -24.95
N ASP A 887 -5.54 92.04 -26.09
CA ASP A 887 -4.31 92.82 -26.23
C ASP A 887 -4.20 93.41 -27.65
N ARG A 888 -3.22 94.30 -27.87
CA ARG A 888 -2.91 94.90 -29.18
C ARG A 888 -1.73 94.24 -29.90
N GLU A 889 -1.28 93.08 -29.42
CA GLU A 889 -0.10 92.39 -29.94
C GLU A 889 -0.41 91.68 -31.28
N LEU A 890 0.55 91.74 -32.21
CA LEU A 890 0.50 90.98 -33.47
C LEU A 890 0.88 89.52 -33.19
N VAL A 891 0.05 88.57 -33.64
CA VAL A 891 0.36 87.13 -33.45
C VAL A 891 1.35 86.65 -34.52
N VAL A 892 1.30 87.24 -35.70
CA VAL A 892 2.13 86.96 -36.87
C VAL A 892 2.54 88.30 -37.52
N PRO A 893 3.49 89.05 -36.91
CA PRO A 893 3.95 90.34 -37.46
C PRO A 893 4.66 90.16 -38.82
N SER A 894 5.51 89.13 -38.91
CA SER A 894 6.17 88.64 -40.12
C SER A 894 6.75 87.26 -39.82
N PHE A 895 7.16 86.54 -40.85
CA PHE A 895 8.00 85.34 -40.69
C PHE A 895 9.47 85.73 -40.77
N GLU A 896 10.30 85.04 -39.99
CA GLU A 896 11.75 85.22 -40.03
C GLU A 896 12.29 84.97 -41.45
N PRO A 897 13.23 85.80 -41.94
CA PRO A 897 13.79 85.63 -43.27
C PRO A 897 14.57 84.32 -43.35
N VAL A 898 14.12 83.43 -44.21
CA VAL A 898 14.84 82.19 -44.50
C VAL A 898 16.03 82.53 -45.40
N VAL A 899 17.25 82.21 -44.95
CA VAL A 899 18.47 82.31 -45.78
C VAL A 899 18.27 81.39 -47.00
N ARG A 900 18.34 81.95 -48.23
CA ARG A 900 18.34 81.13 -49.45
C ARG A 900 19.53 80.17 -49.38
N ARG A 901 19.25 78.88 -49.25
CA ARG A 901 20.22 77.83 -49.54
C ARG A 901 20.20 77.52 -51.03
#